data_AF-A0A480B857-F1
#
_entry.id   AF-A0A480B857-F1
#
_cell.length_a   1.000
_cell.length_b   1.000
_cell.length_c   1.000
_cell.angle_alpha   90.00
_cell.angle_beta   90.00
_cell.angle_gamma   90.00
#
_symmetry.space_group_name_H-M   'P 1'
#
loop_
_entity.id
_entity.type
_entity.pdbx_description
1 polymer ?
#
loop_
_entity_poly.entity_id
_entity_poly.type
_entity_poly.pdbx_seq_one_letter_code
_entity_poly.pdbx_strand_id
1 'polypeptide(L)'
;MKKKTNKHCKVSTLLTAVLVTSTCSCLWGGSVYGETPITDANGNTYLASDNTNITGKSNSVPSGKNATIVGDNNTVTKTFPRDNGSLVNAVGNEDVRIVGANNTVQGSRRQHVIGDNNQIIARDAGTVTDYGHPSGREPNTSDLTIGRGNFIRGTDTYRNEWDSLTVIGNNNKAEYSTESAGGPSAGIVIGDNQNIDTISESVVIGSMSPAEQAQKSDQDPSDKKYTVGGSSTIIGYHTSNTSGGSVVVGNHSKSGQILQTITGHGTTIEGGNNLSGSYSSSYGALNTLESTATDTEEADNVANSVTGSLNRTAGTTGTMIVGSGNVVTNSKAPMIDNPALGSTIGDFSIQTIDMIGTDKLRGKTETTVEDGRHYMKEYMALSAGAVSILGSSNTADYAIRSQISGTNNVLKGQENNLSTFNTVSGYGNEGTNISRSTIVGTRNNLKNGEDNVVIGDFHNFDGGKHNVVLGSMAAEERDVTKSFTNIFDSSTSTYTVKELVATRRNTANVENAVMLGYNTDVTRNGGVALGSESIASVDKGIAGYDPTTKAASTDSSPTWKSTAAAISVGDSTGTTVLTRQITNVAAGSEDTDAVNVAQLKRITADSTANINNQLTQVNNRIDAVDSRVKRVGAGAAALAALHPQDFDPNDHWTFAAGYGNYRGSSAMALGAFYRPNNKALYSVGASLGGGENLFNMGVSLKFGKSEPYADYSKAGLVKVINDQDAKIKEQDEKINAMQEQIEKMMAKLNL
;
A
#
# COMPACT_ATOMS: atom_id res chain seq x y z
N MET A 1 -71.80 21.89 69.16
CA MET A 1 -72.61 23.09 69.51
C MET A 1 -73.94 23.07 68.76
N LYS A 2 -74.92 23.88 69.20
CA LYS A 2 -76.20 24.31 68.55
C LYS A 2 -76.49 23.75 67.14
N LYS A 3 -77.64 23.19 66.74
CA LYS A 3 -79.08 23.16 67.16
C LYS A 3 -79.92 23.56 65.92
N LYS A 4 -80.81 22.65 65.47
CA LYS A 4 -82.24 22.91 65.09
C LYS A 4 -82.51 23.84 63.85
N THR A 5 -83.66 23.80 63.14
CA THR A 5 -84.96 23.10 63.35
C THR A 5 -85.80 22.98 62.06
N ASN A 6 -86.68 21.96 61.99
CA ASN A 6 -88.05 21.98 61.40
C ASN A 6 -88.24 22.21 59.88
N LYS A 7 -89.40 21.87 59.26
CA LYS A 7 -90.41 20.78 59.38
C LYS A 7 -91.52 21.05 58.33
N HIS A 8 -92.43 20.08 58.14
CA HIS A 8 -93.70 20.11 57.36
C HIS A 8 -93.55 19.77 55.86
N CYS A 9 -94.51 19.09 55.21
CA CYS A 9 -95.80 18.54 55.67
C CYS A 9 -96.12 17.13 55.11
N LYS A 10 -97.19 16.48 55.61
CA LYS A 10 -97.69 15.17 55.15
C LYS A 10 -99.11 15.29 54.55
N VAL A 11 -99.35 14.60 53.44
CA VAL A 11 -100.64 13.98 52.99
C VAL A 11 -100.19 12.76 52.14
N SER A 12 -100.49 11.49 52.45
CA SER A 12 -101.74 10.71 52.23
C SER A 12 -102.14 10.65 50.74
N THR A 13 -102.56 9.55 50.09
CA THR A 13 -102.84 8.12 50.44
C THR A 13 -102.66 7.30 49.13
N LEU A 14 -102.55 5.98 49.00
CA LEU A 14 -103.50 4.87 49.31
C LEU A 14 -102.87 3.52 48.78
N LEU A 15 -103.27 2.35 49.31
CA LEU A 15 -103.44 0.99 48.69
C LEU A 15 -102.56 0.47 47.50
N THR A 16 -102.23 -0.83 47.32
CA THR A 16 -102.54 -2.09 48.04
C THR A 16 -101.38 -3.10 47.87
N ALA A 17 -101.24 -4.07 48.78
CA ALA A 17 -100.32 -5.21 48.65
C ALA A 17 -100.86 -6.33 47.75
N VAL A 18 -99.98 -7.26 47.34
CA VAL A 18 -100.07 -8.70 47.67
C VAL A 18 -98.66 -9.29 47.66
N LEU A 19 -98.37 -10.19 48.61
CA LEU A 19 -97.15 -11.00 48.65
C LEU A 19 -97.56 -12.47 48.52
N VAL A 20 -96.89 -13.26 47.68
CA VAL A 20 -97.04 -14.73 47.65
C VAL A 20 -95.65 -15.36 47.62
N THR A 21 -95.38 -16.21 48.61
CA THR A 21 -94.15 -16.98 48.75
C THR A 21 -94.50 -18.47 48.85
N SER A 22 -93.86 -19.32 48.06
CA SER A 22 -93.96 -20.78 48.18
C SER A 22 -92.59 -21.44 47.98
N THR A 23 -92.25 -22.38 48.85
CA THR A 23 -90.89 -22.83 49.19
C THR A 23 -90.43 -24.13 48.52
N CYS A 24 -89.11 -24.22 48.25
CA CYS A 24 -88.30 -25.46 48.12
C CYS A 24 -88.59 -26.38 46.90
N SER A 25 -87.68 -27.27 46.45
CA SER A 25 -86.43 -27.82 47.04
C SER A 25 -85.30 -27.96 45.99
N CYS A 26 -84.05 -28.18 46.44
CA CYS A 26 -82.87 -28.36 45.59
C CYS A 26 -82.76 -29.72 44.89
N LEU A 27 -82.15 -29.76 43.69
CA LEU A 27 -81.08 -30.71 43.31
C LEU A 27 -80.38 -30.30 42.00
N TRP A 28 -79.20 -30.88 41.72
CA TRP A 28 -78.19 -30.37 40.78
C TRP A 28 -78.56 -30.46 39.29
N GLY A 29 -78.22 -29.42 38.51
CA GLY A 29 -77.99 -29.52 37.07
C GLY A 29 -78.28 -28.23 36.28
N GLY A 30 -77.36 -27.85 35.40
CA GLY A 30 -77.65 -26.95 34.26
C GLY A 30 -77.62 -25.44 34.52
N SER A 31 -77.09 -24.73 33.52
CA SER A 31 -76.99 -23.28 33.37
C SER A 31 -78.32 -22.53 33.54
N VAL A 32 -78.31 -21.39 34.24
CA VAL A 32 -79.46 -20.46 34.31
C VAL A 32 -79.51 -19.57 33.07
N TYR A 33 -80.71 -19.34 32.52
CA TYR A 33 -80.97 -18.38 31.44
C TYR A 33 -82.29 -17.63 31.69
N GLY A 34 -82.30 -16.31 31.45
CA GLY A 34 -83.52 -15.50 31.27
C GLY A 34 -83.97 -14.64 32.47
N GLU A 35 -83.67 -13.34 32.40
CA GLU A 35 -84.54 -12.27 32.94
C GLU A 35 -85.24 -11.56 31.75
N THR A 36 -85.98 -10.45 31.97
CA THR A 36 -86.73 -9.73 30.92
C THR A 36 -86.25 -8.26 30.76
N PRO A 37 -85.99 -7.74 29.54
CA PRO A 37 -85.45 -6.40 29.35
C PRO A 37 -86.42 -5.28 29.76
N ILE A 38 -85.90 -4.24 30.42
CA ILE A 38 -86.64 -3.03 30.78
C ILE A 38 -86.03 -1.79 30.11
N THR A 39 -86.89 -0.97 29.51
CA THR A 39 -86.55 0.25 28.78
C THR A 39 -86.79 1.49 29.67
N ASP A 40 -85.95 2.53 29.59
CA ASP A 40 -86.11 3.75 30.41
C ASP A 40 -86.61 4.99 29.63
N ALA A 41 -86.91 6.07 30.37
CA ALA A 41 -87.46 7.32 29.84
C ALA A 41 -86.50 8.17 28.98
N ASN A 42 -85.18 7.91 29.04
CA ASN A 42 -84.17 8.45 28.13
C ASN A 42 -83.89 7.48 26.96
N GLY A 43 -84.70 6.43 26.83
CA GLY A 43 -84.63 5.43 25.78
C GLY A 43 -83.68 4.27 26.06
N ASN A 44 -83.24 4.03 27.30
CA ASN A 44 -82.36 2.90 27.68
C ASN A 44 -83.00 1.54 27.42
N THR A 45 -82.23 0.45 27.36
CA THR A 45 -82.63 -0.97 27.53
C THR A 45 -81.33 -1.78 27.73
N TYR A 46 -81.34 -2.92 28.43
CA TYR A 46 -80.09 -3.57 28.86
C TYR A 46 -80.24 -5.07 29.15
N LEU A 47 -79.18 -5.68 29.71
CA LEU A 47 -79.17 -6.98 30.40
C LEU A 47 -80.00 -6.93 31.70
N ALA A 48 -81.24 -6.48 31.57
CA ALA A 48 -82.35 -7.21 32.14
C ALA A 48 -82.86 -8.26 31.13
N SER A 49 -82.54 -8.19 29.82
CA SER A 49 -82.87 -9.27 28.85
C SER A 49 -82.88 -8.92 27.34
N ASP A 50 -82.09 -7.93 26.89
CA ASP A 50 -81.44 -7.93 25.55
C ASP A 50 -82.13 -7.39 24.26
N ASN A 51 -81.38 -7.51 23.14
CA ASN A 51 -81.65 -7.19 21.72
C ASN A 51 -82.50 -5.93 21.43
N THR A 52 -81.87 -4.75 21.51
CA THR A 52 -82.55 -3.44 21.64
C THR A 52 -81.68 -2.23 21.20
N ASN A 53 -82.28 -1.02 21.05
CA ASN A 53 -81.63 0.28 20.72
C ASN A 53 -81.93 1.36 21.84
N ILE A 54 -80.91 2.10 22.36
CA ILE A 54 -80.76 2.25 23.85
C ILE A 54 -80.02 3.55 24.41
N THR A 55 -80.61 4.39 25.28
CA THR A 55 -80.09 5.43 26.28
C THR A 55 -79.25 6.65 25.91
N GLY A 56 -79.61 7.85 26.35
CA GLY A 56 -78.83 9.07 26.05
C GLY A 56 -79.62 9.75 24.96
N LYS A 57 -79.32 9.38 23.71
CA LYS A 57 -80.14 8.37 23.00
C LYS A 57 -79.23 7.40 22.16
N SER A 58 -78.51 6.45 22.79
CA SER A 58 -77.48 5.53 22.22
C SER A 58 -76.37 4.84 23.10
N ASN A 59 -76.37 4.73 24.45
CA ASN A 59 -75.43 3.98 25.35
C ASN A 59 -76.01 2.65 25.94
N SER A 60 -75.52 1.44 25.63
CA SER A 60 -76.14 0.11 25.95
C SER A 60 -75.27 -0.90 26.72
N VAL A 61 -75.90 -1.79 27.51
CA VAL A 61 -75.19 -2.84 28.28
C VAL A 61 -75.92 -4.18 28.22
N PRO A 62 -75.53 -5.12 27.35
CA PRO A 62 -76.28 -6.37 27.16
C PRO A 62 -75.46 -7.69 27.33
N SER A 63 -76.19 -8.80 27.37
CA SER A 63 -75.76 -10.12 26.87
C SER A 63 -76.03 -10.15 25.34
N GLY A 64 -75.45 -9.15 24.67
CA GLY A 64 -75.84 -8.60 23.39
C GLY A 64 -75.99 -9.61 22.29
N LYS A 65 -77.23 -9.97 22.00
CA LYS A 65 -77.63 -10.39 20.66
C LYS A 65 -78.06 -9.17 19.86
N ASN A 66 -77.32 -8.85 18.80
CA ASN A 66 -77.64 -7.87 17.75
C ASN A 66 -77.83 -6.41 18.23
N ALA A 67 -77.19 -5.98 19.31
CA ALA A 67 -77.40 -4.63 19.87
C ALA A 67 -76.70 -3.52 19.04
N THR A 68 -77.44 -2.46 18.68
CA THR A 68 -76.95 -1.32 17.85
C THR A 68 -77.02 0.01 18.61
N ILE A 69 -75.87 0.68 18.74
CA ILE A 69 -75.57 1.54 19.89
C ILE A 69 -74.85 2.81 19.38
N VAL A 70 -75.58 3.95 19.35
CA VAL A 70 -75.23 5.14 18.55
C VAL A 70 -75.81 6.44 19.10
N GLY A 71 -75.00 7.50 19.21
CA GLY A 71 -75.48 8.87 19.40
C GLY A 71 -75.68 9.25 20.86
N ASP A 72 -74.57 9.42 21.58
CA ASP A 72 -74.49 9.29 23.05
C ASP A 72 -74.85 7.88 23.53
N ASN A 73 -73.95 6.86 23.54
CA ASN A 73 -73.11 6.36 22.44
C ASN A 73 -72.41 4.99 22.66
N ASN A 74 -72.13 4.53 23.89
CA ASN A 74 -71.15 3.47 24.20
C ASN A 74 -71.74 2.07 24.55
N THR A 75 -70.93 1.00 24.49
CA THR A 75 -71.33 -0.39 24.86
C THR A 75 -70.37 -1.09 25.82
N VAL A 76 -70.90 -1.98 26.68
CA VAL A 76 -70.16 -3.02 27.43
C VAL A 76 -70.93 -4.35 27.44
N THR A 77 -70.24 -5.48 27.56
CA THR A 77 -70.77 -6.83 27.29
C THR A 77 -70.52 -7.78 28.48
N LYS A 78 -71.53 -8.58 28.92
CA LYS A 78 -71.35 -9.56 30.03
C LYS A 78 -70.64 -10.85 29.58
N THR A 79 -69.49 -10.62 29.00
CA THR A 79 -68.50 -11.58 28.54
C THR A 79 -67.17 -10.88 28.77
N PHE A 80 -66.92 -10.47 30.02
CA PHE A 80 -65.61 -9.92 30.36
C PHE A 80 -64.58 -11.05 30.27
N PRO A 81 -63.44 -10.79 29.66
CA PRO A 81 -62.30 -11.68 29.70
C PRO A 81 -61.27 -11.11 30.69
N ARG A 82 -60.91 -11.89 31.73
CA ARG A 82 -59.79 -11.65 32.66
C ARG A 82 -58.45 -11.57 31.87
N ASP A 83 -57.36 -11.86 32.57
CA ASP A 83 -56.24 -12.60 32.02
C ASP A 83 -56.88 -13.92 31.40
N ASN A 84 -56.96 -14.99 32.20
CA ASN A 84 -57.68 -16.26 31.90
C ASN A 84 -59.22 -16.19 31.95
N GLY A 85 -59.83 -15.38 31.09
CA GLY A 85 -61.20 -14.88 31.18
C GLY A 85 -62.30 -15.79 30.66
N SER A 86 -63.02 -16.59 31.47
CA SER A 86 -63.51 -16.30 32.83
C SER A 86 -64.26 -14.97 32.90
N LEU A 87 -65.45 -14.83 32.31
CA LEU A 87 -66.52 -15.81 32.05
C LEU A 87 -66.10 -17.22 31.54
N VAL A 88 -66.13 -18.40 32.19
CA VAL A 88 -66.65 -18.94 33.48
C VAL A 88 -68.17 -18.83 33.63
N ASN A 89 -68.82 -19.00 32.48
CA ASN A 89 -70.23 -19.29 32.22
C ASN A 89 -70.39 -19.56 30.71
N ALA A 90 -69.66 -18.91 29.78
CA ALA A 90 -69.18 -17.52 29.81
C ALA A 90 -70.38 -16.55 29.75
N VAL A 91 -71.36 -16.78 28.88
CA VAL A 91 -71.29 -16.48 27.44
C VAL A 91 -72.40 -15.45 27.21
N GLY A 92 -72.33 -14.62 26.18
CA GLY A 92 -73.47 -13.73 25.87
C GLY A 92 -73.49 -13.02 24.54
N ASN A 93 -72.34 -12.60 23.97
CA ASN A 93 -72.37 -11.51 22.98
C ASN A 93 -72.09 -11.95 21.51
N GLU A 94 -73.07 -11.65 20.66
CA GLU A 94 -73.12 -11.83 19.19
C GLU A 94 -73.65 -10.55 18.52
N ASP A 95 -72.86 -9.95 17.61
CA ASP A 95 -73.17 -8.67 16.93
C ASP A 95 -73.31 -7.44 17.85
N VAL A 96 -72.21 -6.70 18.01
CA VAL A 96 -72.15 -5.41 18.73
C VAL A 96 -71.64 -4.30 17.80
N ARG A 97 -72.32 -3.14 17.78
CA ARG A 97 -72.01 -2.00 16.88
C ARG A 97 -72.07 -0.67 17.62
N ILE A 98 -70.96 0.09 17.63
CA ILE A 98 -70.75 1.29 18.47
C ILE A 98 -70.16 2.47 17.69
N VAL A 99 -70.61 3.70 17.97
CA VAL A 99 -70.15 4.95 17.29
C VAL A 99 -69.82 6.08 18.29
N GLY A 100 -69.23 5.71 19.44
CA GLY A 100 -68.99 6.57 20.60
C GLY A 100 -67.55 6.95 20.92
N ALA A 101 -67.36 7.57 22.09
CA ALA A 101 -66.03 7.81 22.64
C ALA A 101 -65.94 7.15 24.02
N ASN A 102 -64.82 6.46 24.27
CA ASN A 102 -64.55 5.57 25.41
C ASN A 102 -65.28 4.21 25.32
N ASN A 103 -65.41 3.66 24.10
CA ASN A 103 -66.10 2.40 23.82
C ASN A 103 -65.31 1.18 24.37
N THR A 104 -65.98 0.21 25.02
CA THR A 104 -65.30 -0.93 25.66
C THR A 104 -65.95 -2.28 25.32
N VAL A 105 -65.44 -2.95 24.28
CA VAL A 105 -65.91 -4.28 23.87
C VAL A 105 -65.05 -5.39 24.47
N GLN A 106 -65.71 -6.46 24.89
CA GLN A 106 -65.16 -7.54 25.69
C GLN A 106 -65.84 -8.85 25.30
N GLY A 107 -65.07 -9.90 24.99
CA GLY A 107 -65.55 -11.28 24.79
C GLY A 107 -66.75 -11.46 23.83
N SER A 108 -66.88 -10.57 22.85
CA SER A 108 -67.89 -10.69 21.78
C SER A 108 -67.35 -11.57 20.66
N ARG A 109 -68.24 -12.31 19.97
CA ARG A 109 -67.85 -13.07 18.77
C ARG A 109 -67.58 -12.13 17.57
N ARG A 110 -68.22 -10.94 17.50
CA ARG A 110 -68.14 -9.95 16.40
C ARG A 110 -68.28 -8.50 16.92
N GLN A 111 -67.42 -7.55 16.52
CA GLN A 111 -67.58 -6.14 16.93
C GLN A 111 -67.11 -5.03 15.95
N HIS A 112 -67.89 -3.94 15.86
CA HIS A 112 -67.51 -2.69 15.19
C HIS A 112 -67.50 -1.50 16.17
N VAL A 113 -66.40 -0.74 16.20
CA VAL A 113 -66.18 0.34 17.18
C VAL A 113 -65.53 1.58 16.55
N ILE A 114 -66.17 2.75 16.68
CA ILE A 114 -65.76 4.01 16.04
C ILE A 114 -65.81 5.20 17.02
N GLY A 115 -64.69 5.91 17.16
CA GLY A 115 -64.45 7.13 17.95
C GLY A 115 -63.32 6.94 18.99
N ASP A 116 -62.92 7.98 19.73
CA ASP A 116 -61.67 7.96 20.52
C ASP A 116 -61.73 7.05 21.77
N ASN A 117 -60.56 6.54 22.21
CA ASN A 117 -60.32 5.68 23.37
C ASN A 117 -61.05 4.32 23.34
N ASN A 118 -60.81 3.50 22.31
CA ASN A 118 -61.43 2.18 22.18
C ASN A 118 -60.66 1.09 22.90
N GLN A 119 -61.37 0.23 23.65
CA GLN A 119 -60.83 -0.99 24.24
C GLN A 119 -61.52 -2.22 23.63
N ILE A 120 -60.74 -3.15 23.08
CA ILE A 120 -61.21 -4.44 22.52
C ILE A 120 -60.48 -5.56 23.25
N ILE A 121 -61.12 -6.22 24.20
CA ILE A 121 -60.42 -7.18 25.06
C ILE A 121 -60.90 -8.60 24.75
N ALA A 122 -59.92 -9.46 24.42
CA ALA A 122 -59.87 -10.91 24.56
C ALA A 122 -61.13 -11.65 24.05
N ARG A 123 -60.94 -12.26 22.89
CA ARG A 123 -61.87 -12.22 21.73
C ARG A 123 -62.09 -13.61 21.11
N ASP A 124 -61.28 -14.54 21.58
CA ASP A 124 -60.97 -15.87 21.08
C ASP A 124 -61.32 -16.94 22.15
N ALA A 125 -61.95 -16.53 23.26
CA ALA A 125 -62.45 -17.43 24.30
C ALA A 125 -63.61 -18.29 23.79
N GLY A 126 -63.43 -19.61 23.82
CA GLY A 126 -64.47 -20.59 23.48
C GLY A 126 -64.65 -20.84 21.97
N THR A 127 -63.56 -20.82 21.20
CA THR A 127 -63.58 -21.06 19.73
C THR A 127 -62.76 -22.26 19.25
N VAL A 128 -62.23 -23.09 20.15
CA VAL A 128 -61.44 -24.30 19.82
C VAL A 128 -62.32 -25.45 19.34
N THR A 129 -61.89 -26.16 18.31
CA THR A 129 -62.47 -27.44 17.90
C THR A 129 -61.86 -28.61 18.69
N ASP A 130 -62.29 -28.78 19.94
CA ASP A 130 -62.05 -30.00 20.71
C ASP A 130 -63.26 -30.97 20.62
N TYR A 131 -63.21 -32.09 21.33
CA TYR A 131 -64.26 -33.12 21.31
C TYR A 131 -65.58 -32.70 22.01
N GLY A 132 -65.66 -31.48 22.57
CA GLY A 132 -66.84 -30.93 23.25
C GLY A 132 -67.41 -29.66 22.60
N HIS A 133 -66.65 -28.95 21.76
CA HIS A 133 -67.01 -27.62 21.23
C HIS A 133 -67.08 -27.60 19.69
N PRO A 134 -68.09 -28.23 19.06
CA PRO A 134 -68.14 -28.39 17.60
C PRO A 134 -68.40 -27.10 16.80
N SER A 135 -68.87 -26.03 17.46
CA SER A 135 -69.12 -24.71 16.84
C SER A 135 -68.12 -23.67 17.34
N GLY A 136 -66.92 -23.68 16.73
CA GLY A 136 -65.85 -22.70 16.95
C GLY A 136 -66.22 -21.29 16.47
N ARG A 137 -65.23 -20.44 16.14
CA ARG A 137 -65.53 -19.10 15.61
C ARG A 137 -66.24 -19.23 14.25
N GLU A 138 -67.41 -18.61 14.11
CA GLU A 138 -68.22 -18.71 12.89
C GLU A 138 -67.47 -18.12 11.68
N PRO A 139 -67.48 -18.79 10.51
CA PRO A 139 -66.97 -18.22 9.27
C PRO A 139 -67.57 -16.84 8.97
N ASN A 140 -66.80 -15.94 8.35
CA ASN A 140 -67.18 -14.57 8.01
C ASN A 140 -67.32 -13.62 9.23
N THR A 141 -66.41 -13.73 10.18
CA THR A 141 -66.32 -12.89 11.40
C THR A 141 -65.15 -11.90 11.30
N SER A 142 -65.36 -10.61 11.63
CA SER A 142 -64.30 -9.58 11.63
C SER A 142 -64.54 -8.47 12.66
N ASP A 143 -63.47 -7.76 13.02
CA ASP A 143 -63.45 -6.76 14.10
C ASP A 143 -62.73 -5.46 13.68
N LEU A 144 -63.28 -4.29 14.03
CA LEU A 144 -62.81 -2.97 13.58
C LEU A 144 -62.75 -1.93 14.72
N THR A 145 -61.64 -1.19 14.77
CA THR A 145 -61.35 -0.17 15.80
C THR A 145 -60.81 1.13 15.17
N ILE A 146 -61.52 2.25 15.30
CA ILE A 146 -61.13 3.55 14.70
C ILE A 146 -61.21 4.66 15.74
N GLY A 147 -60.13 5.43 15.94
CA GLY A 147 -60.05 6.53 16.91
C GLY A 147 -58.62 6.76 17.39
N ARG A 148 -58.36 7.79 18.19
CA ARG A 148 -57.08 7.95 18.90
C ARG A 148 -57.07 7.05 20.14
N GLY A 149 -55.94 6.41 20.44
CA GLY A 149 -55.79 5.62 21.68
C GLY A 149 -56.54 4.28 21.66
N ASN A 150 -56.38 3.50 20.60
CA ASN A 150 -57.02 2.19 20.47
C ASN A 150 -56.18 1.06 21.10
N PHE A 151 -56.81 0.16 21.85
CA PHE A 151 -56.14 -0.83 22.70
C PHE A 151 -56.76 -2.24 22.60
N ILE A 152 -55.97 -3.28 22.30
CA ILE A 152 -56.45 -4.65 22.04
C ILE A 152 -55.61 -5.78 22.69
N ARG A 153 -56.24 -6.92 23.05
CA ARG A 153 -55.65 -8.11 23.73
C ARG A 153 -56.35 -9.45 23.32
N GLY A 154 -55.71 -10.63 23.40
CA GLY A 154 -56.24 -11.97 22.94
C GLY A 154 -56.66 -12.97 24.07
N THR A 155 -56.74 -14.30 23.84
CA THR A 155 -57.07 -15.34 24.88
C THR A 155 -56.29 -16.65 24.74
N ASP A 156 -56.07 -17.44 25.82
CA ASP A 156 -55.44 -18.76 25.65
C ASP A 156 -56.35 -19.70 24.89
N THR A 157 -55.75 -20.29 23.88
CA THR A 157 -55.82 -21.72 23.63
C THR A 157 -54.79 -22.04 22.55
N TYR A 158 -54.63 -23.32 22.20
CA TYR A 158 -54.13 -23.66 20.87
C TYR A 158 -55.12 -23.08 19.84
N ARG A 159 -54.73 -21.95 19.23
CA ARG A 159 -55.55 -21.21 18.28
C ARG A 159 -55.69 -21.92 16.94
N ASN A 160 -56.76 -21.59 16.23
CA ASN A 160 -56.94 -21.96 14.82
C ASN A 160 -56.70 -20.73 13.90
N GLU A 161 -56.91 -20.93 12.61
CA GLU A 161 -56.44 -20.07 11.50
C GLU A 161 -57.09 -18.66 11.45
N TRP A 162 -58.09 -18.36 12.28
CA TRP A 162 -59.14 -17.39 11.97
C TRP A 162 -59.17 -16.13 12.87
N ASP A 163 -58.03 -15.72 13.45
CA ASP A 163 -57.97 -14.61 14.44
C ASP A 163 -57.20 -13.35 13.96
N SER A 164 -57.92 -12.30 13.51
CA SER A 164 -57.35 -11.11 12.82
C SER A 164 -57.81 -9.75 13.35
N LEU A 165 -57.01 -8.67 13.25
CA LEU A 165 -57.28 -7.40 13.93
C LEU A 165 -56.92 -6.11 13.13
N THR A 166 -57.80 -5.10 13.11
CA THR A 166 -57.53 -3.79 12.47
C THR A 166 -57.75 -2.59 13.42
N VAL A 167 -56.82 -1.62 13.36
CA VAL A 167 -56.72 -0.48 14.26
C VAL A 167 -56.26 0.80 13.51
N ILE A 168 -56.95 1.94 13.70
CA ILE A 168 -56.71 3.18 12.92
C ILE A 168 -56.76 4.44 13.81
N GLY A 169 -55.68 5.23 13.81
CA GLY A 169 -55.44 6.47 14.57
C GLY A 169 -54.01 6.62 15.13
N ASN A 170 -53.61 7.81 15.60
CA ASN A 170 -52.33 7.94 16.32
C ASN A 170 -52.43 7.25 17.69
N ASN A 171 -51.37 6.55 18.10
CA ASN A 171 -51.37 5.58 19.21
C ASN A 171 -52.44 4.49 19.06
N ASN A 172 -52.17 3.52 18.20
CA ASN A 172 -52.83 2.21 18.21
C ASN A 172 -51.93 1.18 18.89
N LYS A 173 -52.51 0.15 19.53
CA LYS A 173 -51.76 -0.85 20.28
C LYS A 173 -52.50 -2.21 20.34
N ALA A 174 -51.77 -3.31 20.13
CA ALA A 174 -52.22 -4.67 20.44
C ALA A 174 -51.21 -5.40 21.34
N GLU A 175 -51.70 -6.30 22.19
CA GLU A 175 -50.92 -7.08 23.18
C GLU A 175 -51.25 -8.59 23.10
N TYR A 176 -50.51 -9.43 23.84
CA TYR A 176 -50.64 -10.90 23.74
C TYR A 176 -52.02 -11.43 24.20
N SER A 177 -52.26 -12.70 23.93
CA SER A 177 -53.24 -13.55 24.63
C SER A 177 -52.99 -13.59 26.14
N THR A 178 -54.02 -14.05 26.85
CA THR A 178 -54.25 -13.75 28.25
C THR A 178 -54.21 -14.95 29.20
N GLU A 179 -53.93 -16.15 28.71
CA GLU A 179 -53.80 -17.34 29.57
C GLU A 179 -52.64 -18.27 29.15
N SER A 180 -52.10 -18.06 27.92
CA SER A 180 -50.79 -18.50 27.47
C SER A 180 -50.03 -17.30 26.89
N ALA A 181 -48.70 -17.31 26.98
CA ALA A 181 -47.90 -16.11 27.25
C ALA A 181 -47.56 -15.18 26.06
N GLY A 182 -47.70 -15.66 24.82
CA GLY A 182 -47.71 -14.83 23.56
C GLY A 182 -50.04 -14.03 21.87
N GLY A 183 -50.16 -13.03 20.92
CA GLY A 183 -51.37 -12.22 20.62
C GLY A 183 -52.01 -12.46 19.27
N PRO A 184 -52.85 -11.52 18.76
CA PRO A 184 -53.46 -11.66 17.44
C PRO A 184 -52.37 -12.01 16.43
N SER A 185 -52.50 -13.14 15.72
CA SER A 185 -51.41 -13.65 14.89
C SER A 185 -51.19 -12.84 13.61
N ALA A 186 -52.09 -11.91 13.28
CA ALA A 186 -51.94 -10.85 12.27
C ALA A 186 -52.76 -9.59 12.61
N GLY A 187 -52.39 -8.42 12.09
CA GLY A 187 -53.12 -7.17 12.31
C GLY A 187 -52.48 -5.88 11.74
N ILE A 188 -53.19 -4.74 11.82
CA ILE A 188 -52.87 -3.45 11.16
C ILE A 188 -53.14 -2.26 12.10
N VAL A 189 -52.25 -1.26 12.18
CA VAL A 189 -52.18 -0.23 13.25
C VAL A 189 -51.71 1.11 12.64
N ILE A 190 -52.63 1.95 12.14
CA ILE A 190 -52.33 3.07 11.23
C ILE A 190 -52.33 4.47 11.87
N GLY A 191 -51.24 5.24 11.75
CA GLY A 191 -51.08 6.64 12.21
C GLY A 191 -49.62 6.94 12.59
N ASP A 192 -49.23 8.10 13.14
CA ASP A 192 -47.88 8.19 13.76
C ASP A 192 -47.81 7.31 15.02
N ASN A 193 -46.65 6.69 15.27
CA ASN A 193 -46.31 5.97 16.51
C ASN A 193 -47.15 4.69 16.72
N GLN A 194 -46.71 3.58 16.11
CA GLN A 194 -47.52 2.40 15.86
C GLN A 194 -46.81 1.11 16.27
N ASN A 195 -47.52 0.24 16.99
CA ASN A 195 -47.03 -1.07 17.42
C ASN A 195 -48.18 -2.10 17.47
N ILE A 196 -47.91 -3.32 17.01
CA ILE A 196 -48.87 -4.45 17.07
C ILE A 196 -48.21 -5.70 17.64
N ASP A 197 -47.23 -5.49 18.54
CA ASP A 197 -46.32 -6.49 19.12
C ASP A 197 -46.51 -7.89 18.48
N THR A 198 -47.50 -8.56 19.01
CA THR A 198 -47.69 -9.98 19.21
C THR A 198 -48.26 -10.79 18.04
N ILE A 199 -47.75 -10.53 16.83
CA ILE A 199 -48.09 -11.14 15.51
C ILE A 199 -46.91 -11.98 14.99
N SER A 200 -47.10 -13.01 14.15
CA SER A 200 -45.99 -13.57 13.36
C SER A 200 -45.68 -12.76 12.09
N GLU A 201 -46.66 -12.44 11.23
CA GLU A 201 -46.48 -11.48 10.11
C GLU A 201 -47.63 -10.43 9.87
N SER A 202 -47.30 -9.21 9.40
CA SER A 202 -48.16 -8.18 8.72
C SER A 202 -47.29 -7.12 7.96
N VAL A 203 -47.43 -5.77 8.04
CA VAL A 203 -46.51 -4.72 7.47
C VAL A 203 -46.73 -3.33 8.12
N VAL A 204 -45.73 -2.59 8.67
CA VAL A 204 -45.88 -1.19 9.20
C VAL A 204 -46.75 -0.33 8.28
N ILE A 205 -47.57 0.56 8.86
CA ILE A 205 -48.08 1.78 8.22
C ILE A 205 -48.30 2.95 9.23
N GLY A 206 -47.34 3.85 9.39
CA GLY A 206 -47.64 5.25 9.72
C GLY A 206 -46.65 5.88 10.71
N SER A 207 -46.47 7.20 10.60
CA SER A 207 -45.19 7.76 10.12
C SER A 207 -43.92 7.41 10.95
N MET A 208 -43.61 6.12 10.95
CA MET A 208 -42.57 5.51 10.13
C MET A 208 -43.30 4.98 8.87
N SER A 209 -43.30 5.50 7.64
CA SER A 209 -42.55 6.51 6.86
C SER A 209 -41.00 6.26 6.68
N PRO A 210 -40.33 6.27 5.47
CA PRO A 210 -41.01 5.99 3.65
C PRO A 210 -41.03 4.51 3.12
N ALA A 211 -41.48 3.54 3.91
CA ALA A 211 -42.58 3.85 4.78
C ALA A 211 -42.64 3.11 6.11
N GLU A 212 -43.73 2.54 6.58
CA GLU A 212 -44.89 1.94 5.92
C GLU A 212 -44.59 0.84 4.86
N GLN A 213 -43.34 0.60 4.43
CA GLN A 213 -43.10 -0.19 3.20
C GLN A 213 -42.37 -1.53 3.41
N ALA A 214 -41.38 -1.63 4.29
CA ALA A 214 -40.84 -2.92 4.68
C ALA A 214 -40.36 -2.87 6.12
N GLN A 215 -41.07 -3.56 6.99
CA GLN A 215 -40.81 -3.66 8.42
C GLN A 215 -41.42 -4.95 8.89
N LYS A 216 -40.86 -5.54 9.94
CA LYS A 216 -41.16 -6.92 10.35
C LYS A 216 -41.59 -7.03 11.84
N SER A 217 -42.20 -8.13 12.30
CA SER A 217 -43.07 -8.38 13.48
C SER A 217 -42.53 -8.42 14.95
N ASP A 218 -43.30 -8.79 16.01
CA ASP A 218 -42.85 -9.05 17.43
C ASP A 218 -43.37 -10.36 18.07
N GLN A 219 -43.74 -11.36 17.27
CA GLN A 219 -43.30 -12.72 17.60
C GLN A 219 -41.87 -12.94 17.01
N ASP A 220 -41.21 -11.87 16.45
CA ASP A 220 -40.49 -11.97 15.15
C ASP A 220 -39.21 -10.91 14.76
N PRO A 221 -37.84 -11.06 14.21
CA PRO A 221 -37.01 -10.96 12.86
C PRO A 221 -37.27 -11.27 11.31
N SER A 222 -37.09 -12.47 10.72
CA SER A 222 -37.46 -12.88 9.31
C SER A 222 -38.55 -12.17 8.40
N ASP A 223 -39.85 -12.01 8.73
CA ASP A 223 -40.99 -11.56 7.85
C ASP A 223 -42.09 -10.61 8.39
N LYS A 224 -42.74 -9.77 7.55
CA LYS A 224 -43.21 -8.38 7.81
C LYS A 224 -44.16 -8.13 9.06
N LYS A 225 -44.46 -6.87 9.49
CA LYS A 225 -44.83 -6.41 10.89
C LYS A 225 -44.80 -4.87 11.01
N TYR A 226 -45.55 -4.29 11.94
CA TYR A 226 -45.27 -3.05 12.65
C TYR A 226 -44.29 -3.24 13.88
N THR A 227 -43.06 -3.83 13.71
CA THR A 227 -41.83 -3.89 14.63
C THR A 227 -41.65 -5.00 15.74
N VAL A 228 -40.42 -5.55 16.09
CA VAL A 228 -40.05 -6.44 17.31
C VAL A 228 -39.01 -7.68 17.26
N GLY A 229 -39.30 -8.93 17.81
CA GLY A 229 -38.37 -10.10 18.09
C GLY A 229 -38.74 -11.64 17.83
N GLY A 230 -38.09 -12.33 16.83
CA GLY A 230 -38.20 -13.61 15.96
C GLY A 230 -38.16 -13.77 14.28
N SER A 231 -38.74 -13.23 13.09
CA SER A 231 -39.70 -12.21 12.26
C SER A 231 -39.99 -10.54 12.20
N SER A 232 -39.50 -9.19 12.39
CA SER A 232 -38.34 -8.09 12.42
C SER A 232 -38.29 -6.59 11.77
N THR A 233 -38.79 -5.42 12.33
CA THR A 233 -38.04 -4.14 12.76
C THR A 233 -38.76 -2.73 12.74
N ILE A 234 -38.10 -1.66 13.28
CA ILE A 234 -38.43 -0.19 13.51
C ILE A 234 -37.80 0.82 12.48
N ILE A 235 -38.40 2.01 12.16
CA ILE A 235 -38.15 2.93 10.96
C ILE A 235 -38.44 4.51 11.13
N GLY A 236 -38.46 5.46 10.12
CA GLY A 236 -38.87 6.94 10.26
C GLY A 236 -38.72 8.06 9.11
N TYR A 237 -39.80 8.83 8.77
CA TYR A 237 -40.14 9.88 7.70
C TYR A 237 -39.83 9.73 6.20
N HIS A 238 -40.68 8.94 5.54
CA HIS A 238 -40.49 8.18 4.24
C HIS A 238 -38.76 5.71 3.88
N THR A 239 -38.63 4.61 4.73
CA THR A 239 -37.52 3.65 4.93
C THR A 239 -38.01 2.18 4.87
N SER A 240 -37.09 1.20 4.83
CA SER A 240 -37.37 -0.23 4.58
C SER A 240 -36.39 -1.19 5.26
N ASN A 241 -36.84 -2.37 5.70
CA ASN A 241 -36.11 -3.59 6.07
C ASN A 241 -36.86 -4.82 5.52
N THR A 242 -36.18 -5.65 4.72
CA THR A 242 -36.83 -6.64 3.87
C THR A 242 -36.63 -8.10 4.30
N SER A 243 -35.73 -8.43 5.24
CA SER A 243 -35.68 -9.77 5.88
C SER A 243 -35.47 -9.76 7.40
N GLY A 244 -35.20 -8.61 8.03
CA GLY A 244 -35.48 -8.43 9.45
C GLY A 244 -34.50 -9.04 10.47
N GLY A 245 -34.58 -8.56 11.71
CA GLY A 245 -33.44 -8.59 12.65
C GLY A 245 -32.43 -7.48 12.40
N SER A 246 -32.53 -6.84 11.24
CA SER A 246 -31.84 -5.60 10.91
C SER A 246 -32.47 -4.39 11.61
N VAL A 247 -31.72 -3.29 11.70
CA VAL A 247 -32.17 -2.00 12.27
C VAL A 247 -32.10 -0.93 11.19
N VAL A 248 -33.11 -0.05 11.08
CA VAL A 248 -33.16 0.95 10.00
C VAL A 248 -33.74 2.28 10.48
N VAL A 249 -32.97 3.36 10.43
CA VAL A 249 -33.40 4.67 10.97
C VAL A 249 -33.05 5.79 9.99
N GLY A 250 -34.05 6.49 9.45
CA GLY A 250 -33.85 7.72 8.65
C GLY A 250 -34.76 7.87 7.43
N ASN A 251 -34.56 8.94 6.68
CA ASN A 251 -35.42 9.39 5.57
C ASN A 251 -34.82 8.93 4.22
N HIS A 252 -35.27 7.81 3.67
CA HIS A 252 -35.06 7.22 2.31
C HIS A 252 -34.05 6.08 2.26
N SER A 253 -34.14 5.18 3.22
CA SER A 253 -33.10 4.20 3.52
C SER A 253 -33.68 2.76 3.49
N LYS A 254 -32.97 1.76 3.00
CA LYS A 254 -33.54 0.43 2.67
C LYS A 254 -32.58 -0.68 3.04
N SER A 255 -33.02 -1.63 3.85
CA SER A 255 -32.34 -2.90 4.17
C SER A 255 -33.02 -4.03 3.39
N GLY A 256 -32.22 -4.94 2.84
CA GLY A 256 -32.64 -6.04 1.97
C GLY A 256 -32.56 -7.44 2.58
N GLN A 257 -31.74 -7.66 3.61
CA GLN A 257 -31.57 -8.97 4.27
C GLN A 257 -31.60 -8.88 5.81
N ILE A 258 -31.32 -10.01 6.48
CA ILE A 258 -31.31 -10.15 7.94
C ILE A 258 -30.12 -9.45 8.59
N LEU A 259 -30.28 -9.08 9.88
CA LEU A 259 -29.19 -8.64 10.77
C LEU A 259 -28.34 -7.45 10.26
N GLN A 260 -28.86 -6.64 9.34
CA GLN A 260 -28.22 -5.42 8.82
C GLN A 260 -28.37 -4.23 9.78
N THR A 261 -27.69 -3.11 9.55
CA THR A 261 -27.90 -1.86 10.34
C THR A 261 -27.80 -0.62 9.47
N ILE A 262 -28.79 0.26 9.52
CA ILE A 262 -28.85 1.50 8.74
C ILE A 262 -29.21 2.66 9.67
N THR A 263 -28.38 3.69 9.71
CA THR A 263 -28.67 4.95 10.41
C THR A 263 -28.29 6.14 9.53
N GLY A 264 -29.28 6.87 9.04
CA GLY A 264 -29.11 8.04 8.17
C GLY A 264 -30.16 8.10 7.07
N HIS A 265 -30.22 9.24 6.38
CA HIS A 265 -31.24 9.54 5.35
C HIS A 265 -30.74 9.15 3.95
N GLY A 266 -31.52 8.45 3.13
CA GLY A 266 -31.19 8.14 1.74
C GLY A 266 -30.40 6.84 1.53
N THR A 267 -30.21 6.03 2.57
CA THR A 267 -29.17 4.99 2.61
C THR A 267 -29.67 3.57 2.34
N THR A 268 -29.27 2.97 1.23
CA THR A 268 -29.69 1.61 0.85
C THR A 268 -28.59 0.58 1.10
N ILE A 269 -28.97 -0.60 1.61
CA ILE A 269 -28.22 -1.85 1.67
C ILE A 269 -29.11 -2.93 1.04
N GLU A 270 -28.76 -3.37 -0.15
CA GLU A 270 -29.58 -4.28 -0.94
C GLU A 270 -29.36 -5.75 -0.57
N GLY A 271 -30.40 -6.55 -0.81
CA GLY A 271 -30.34 -8.00 -0.79
C GLY A 271 -30.36 -8.50 -2.24
N GLY A 272 -29.40 -9.34 -2.59
CA GLY A 272 -29.32 -10.02 -3.90
C GLY A 272 -29.99 -11.39 -3.80
N ASN A 273 -29.20 -12.46 -3.89
CA ASN A 273 -29.63 -13.80 -3.50
C ASN A 273 -30.02 -13.88 -1.99
N ASN A 274 -30.55 -15.02 -1.55
CA ASN A 274 -31.10 -15.24 -0.20
C ASN A 274 -30.13 -15.00 1.00
N LEU A 275 -28.85 -14.76 0.74
CA LEU A 275 -27.78 -14.57 1.74
C LEU A 275 -27.04 -13.24 1.54
N SER A 276 -27.09 -12.69 0.32
CA SER A 276 -26.36 -11.49 -0.06
C SER A 276 -26.92 -10.27 0.65
N GLY A 277 -26.09 -9.57 1.42
CA GLY A 277 -26.51 -8.44 2.25
C GLY A 277 -26.42 -8.69 3.76
N SER A 278 -26.45 -9.95 4.24
CA SER A 278 -26.50 -10.26 5.68
C SER A 278 -25.35 -9.58 6.46
N TYR A 279 -25.63 -9.16 7.70
CA TYR A 279 -24.69 -8.47 8.61
C TYR A 279 -24.14 -7.10 8.16
N SER A 280 -24.52 -6.56 7.00
CA SER A 280 -23.98 -5.26 6.52
C SER A 280 -24.54 -4.04 7.25
N SER A 281 -23.70 -3.02 7.44
CA SER A 281 -23.98 -1.83 8.24
C SER A 281 -23.63 -0.50 7.55
N SER A 282 -24.43 0.54 7.76
CA SER A 282 -24.20 1.89 7.21
C SER A 282 -24.67 3.00 8.15
N TYR A 283 -23.81 4.00 8.37
CA TYR A 283 -23.97 5.11 9.30
C TYR A 283 -23.69 6.45 8.60
N GLY A 284 -24.74 7.08 8.08
CA GLY A 284 -24.71 8.36 7.39
C GLY A 284 -25.67 8.39 6.20
N ALA A 285 -25.65 9.47 5.43
CA ALA A 285 -26.68 9.78 4.45
C ALA A 285 -26.31 9.38 3.01
N LEU A 286 -27.30 8.96 2.23
CA LEU A 286 -27.21 8.72 0.78
C LEU A 286 -26.11 7.70 0.40
N ASN A 287 -25.84 6.72 1.26
CA ASN A 287 -24.95 5.61 0.90
C ASN A 287 -25.72 4.51 0.15
N THR A 288 -25.12 3.85 -0.84
CA THR A 288 -25.69 2.65 -1.47
C THR A 288 -24.74 1.47 -1.34
N LEU A 289 -25.19 0.39 -0.71
CA LEU A 289 -24.46 -0.86 -0.55
C LEU A 289 -25.22 -1.91 -1.36
N GLU A 290 -24.82 -2.08 -2.61
CA GLU A 290 -25.51 -2.83 -3.65
C GLU A 290 -24.99 -4.28 -3.71
N SER A 291 -25.87 -5.23 -4.04
CA SER A 291 -25.48 -6.61 -4.32
C SER A 291 -25.38 -6.82 -5.84
N THR A 292 -24.46 -7.68 -6.27
CA THR A 292 -24.29 -8.06 -7.68
C THR A 292 -24.50 -9.56 -7.94
N ALA A 293 -24.53 -10.39 -6.90
CA ALA A 293 -24.65 -11.83 -7.02
C ALA A 293 -26.02 -12.26 -7.58
N THR A 294 -25.99 -13.04 -8.65
CA THR A 294 -27.11 -13.82 -9.16
C THR A 294 -27.33 -15.10 -8.34
N ASP A 295 -28.42 -15.83 -8.61
CA ASP A 295 -28.74 -17.10 -7.94
C ASP A 295 -27.70 -18.22 -8.16
N THR A 296 -26.77 -18.03 -9.11
CA THR A 296 -25.68 -18.97 -9.44
C THR A 296 -24.30 -18.51 -8.96
N GLU A 297 -24.22 -17.44 -8.16
CA GLU A 297 -22.97 -16.86 -7.69
C GLU A 297 -22.93 -16.74 -6.16
N GLU A 298 -21.72 -16.90 -5.59
CA GLU A 298 -21.49 -16.75 -4.15
C GLU A 298 -21.92 -15.37 -3.64
N ALA A 299 -22.62 -15.39 -2.50
CA ALA A 299 -23.26 -14.24 -1.92
C ALA A 299 -22.31 -13.07 -1.62
N ASP A 300 -22.77 -11.85 -1.93
CA ASP A 300 -22.04 -10.62 -1.74
C ASP A 300 -22.83 -9.55 -1.00
N ASN A 301 -22.25 -8.36 -0.83
CA ASN A 301 -22.75 -7.34 0.09
C ASN A 301 -22.81 -7.81 1.56
N VAL A 302 -22.03 -8.82 1.96
CA VAL A 302 -22.07 -9.41 3.30
C VAL A 302 -21.05 -8.75 4.24
N ALA A 303 -21.48 -8.43 5.47
CA ALA A 303 -20.67 -7.87 6.55
C ALA A 303 -19.84 -6.60 6.20
N ASN A 304 -20.34 -5.77 5.29
CA ASN A 304 -19.76 -4.45 5.00
C ASN A 304 -20.05 -3.46 6.14
N SER A 305 -19.21 -2.44 6.31
CA SER A 305 -19.40 -1.39 7.32
C SER A 305 -19.00 -0.01 6.80
N VAL A 306 -19.99 0.87 6.61
CA VAL A 306 -19.82 2.17 5.95
C VAL A 306 -20.19 3.30 6.91
N THR A 307 -19.31 4.28 7.11
CA THR A 307 -19.52 5.44 7.98
C THR A 307 -19.22 6.73 7.23
N GLY A 308 -20.15 7.68 7.25
CA GLY A 308 -20.14 8.91 6.45
C GLY A 308 -21.18 8.87 5.34
N SER A 309 -21.09 9.76 4.34
CA SER A 309 -22.20 10.00 3.38
C SER A 309 -21.79 9.90 1.91
N LEU A 310 -22.75 9.63 1.02
CA LEU A 310 -22.55 9.50 -0.43
C LEU A 310 -21.51 8.43 -0.83
N ASN A 311 -21.36 7.38 -0.02
CA ASN A 311 -20.49 6.25 -0.34
C ASN A 311 -21.26 5.15 -1.07
N ARG A 312 -20.62 4.50 -2.06
CA ARG A 312 -21.19 3.38 -2.80
C ARG A 312 -20.34 2.13 -2.62
N THR A 313 -20.95 0.98 -2.31
CA THR A 313 -20.36 -0.34 -2.54
C THR A 313 -21.24 -1.13 -3.50
N ALA A 314 -20.65 -1.99 -4.34
CA ALA A 314 -21.41 -2.90 -5.21
C ALA A 314 -20.63 -4.20 -5.44
N GLY A 315 -21.19 -5.36 -5.05
CA GLY A 315 -20.52 -6.65 -5.23
C GLY A 315 -19.29 -6.83 -4.33
N THR A 316 -19.45 -6.55 -3.04
CA THR A 316 -18.34 -6.44 -2.08
C THR A 316 -18.59 -7.21 -0.79
N THR A 317 -17.57 -7.82 -0.20
CA THR A 317 -17.70 -8.59 1.07
C THR A 317 -16.64 -8.17 2.08
N GLY A 318 -17.06 -7.87 3.31
CA GLY A 318 -16.18 -7.45 4.40
C GLY A 318 -15.50 -6.09 4.21
N THR A 319 -16.09 -5.19 3.40
CA THR A 319 -15.54 -3.86 3.09
C THR A 319 -15.83 -2.87 4.21
N MET A 320 -14.82 -2.08 4.60
CA MET A 320 -14.93 -1.01 5.59
C MET A 320 -14.70 0.36 4.94
N ILE A 321 -15.56 1.34 5.21
CA ILE A 321 -15.42 2.73 4.73
C ILE A 321 -15.66 3.70 5.89
N VAL A 322 -14.76 4.66 6.07
CA VAL A 322 -14.90 5.78 7.01
C VAL A 322 -14.56 7.08 6.30
N GLY A 323 -15.58 7.80 5.84
CA GLY A 323 -15.48 9.07 5.12
C GLY A 323 -16.62 9.25 4.12
N SER A 324 -16.47 10.10 3.11
CA SER A 324 -17.59 10.44 2.20
C SER A 324 -17.19 10.43 0.72
N GLY A 325 -18.15 10.10 -0.15
CA GLY A 325 -17.93 10.05 -1.60
C GLY A 325 -17.02 8.91 -2.07
N ASN A 326 -16.82 7.85 -1.29
CA ASN A 326 -16.00 6.72 -1.68
C ASN A 326 -16.80 5.70 -2.50
N VAL A 327 -16.15 4.99 -3.42
CA VAL A 327 -16.75 3.94 -4.25
C VAL A 327 -15.94 2.65 -4.14
N VAL A 328 -16.57 1.50 -3.89
CA VAL A 328 -15.93 0.18 -3.86
C VAL A 328 -16.74 -0.82 -4.68
N THR A 329 -16.20 -1.32 -5.78
CA THR A 329 -16.91 -2.27 -6.66
C THR A 329 -16.15 -3.57 -6.90
N ASN A 330 -16.88 -4.66 -7.14
CA ASN A 330 -16.32 -5.97 -7.51
C ASN A 330 -15.25 -6.51 -6.52
N SER A 331 -15.33 -6.10 -5.25
CA SER A 331 -14.36 -6.41 -4.20
C SER A 331 -14.86 -7.58 -3.33
N LYS A 332 -14.90 -8.77 -3.94
CA LYS A 332 -15.08 -10.07 -3.28
C LYS A 332 -14.02 -11.07 -3.78
N ALA A 333 -13.73 -12.11 -3.00
CA ALA A 333 -12.78 -13.15 -3.44
C ALA A 333 -13.43 -14.07 -4.50
N PRO A 334 -12.63 -14.83 -5.29
CA PRO A 334 -13.16 -15.83 -6.20
C PRO A 334 -13.94 -16.94 -5.48
N MET A 335 -15.02 -17.39 -6.10
CA MET A 335 -15.91 -18.45 -5.60
C MET A 335 -15.19 -19.79 -5.38
N ILE A 336 -15.60 -20.54 -4.34
CA ILE A 336 -15.03 -21.86 -4.02
C ILE A 336 -16.12 -22.94 -3.99
N ASP A 337 -16.28 -23.64 -5.12
CA ASP A 337 -17.19 -24.78 -5.27
C ASP A 337 -16.81 -25.99 -4.41
N ASN A 338 -17.80 -26.64 -3.79
CA ASN A 338 -17.61 -27.94 -3.12
C ASN A 338 -18.66 -28.97 -3.56
N PRO A 339 -18.32 -29.88 -4.51
CA PRO A 339 -19.24 -30.92 -4.99
C PRO A 339 -19.77 -31.89 -3.93
N ALA A 340 -19.13 -31.98 -2.74
CA ALA A 340 -19.61 -32.81 -1.63
C ALA A 340 -20.67 -32.10 -0.76
N LEU A 341 -20.75 -30.77 -0.81
CA LEU A 341 -21.81 -29.97 -0.17
C LEU A 341 -22.96 -29.66 -1.15
N GLY A 342 -22.69 -29.67 -2.46
CA GLY A 342 -23.65 -29.24 -3.48
C GLY A 342 -23.81 -27.72 -3.58
N SER A 343 -22.88 -26.97 -2.99
CA SER A 343 -22.86 -25.51 -2.88
C SER A 343 -21.42 -24.98 -2.79
N THR A 344 -21.26 -23.66 -2.71
CA THR A 344 -19.98 -23.03 -2.39
C THR A 344 -19.68 -23.16 -0.89
N ILE A 345 -18.40 -23.09 -0.51
CA ILE A 345 -18.00 -23.06 0.92
C ILE A 345 -18.50 -21.76 1.58
N GLY A 346 -18.54 -20.65 0.84
CA GLY A 346 -18.99 -19.36 1.35
C GLY A 346 -20.48 -19.34 1.66
N ASP A 347 -21.33 -19.78 0.74
CA ASP A 347 -22.78 -19.82 0.93
C ASP A 347 -23.18 -20.81 2.03
N PHE A 348 -22.51 -21.98 2.12
CA PHE A 348 -22.72 -22.91 3.25
C PHE A 348 -22.37 -22.28 4.60
N SER A 349 -21.30 -21.48 4.64
CA SER A 349 -20.90 -20.74 5.84
C SER A 349 -21.97 -19.70 6.22
N ILE A 350 -22.42 -18.86 5.28
CA ILE A 350 -23.46 -17.86 5.58
C ILE A 350 -24.79 -18.53 5.95
N GLN A 351 -25.24 -19.57 5.24
CA GLN A 351 -26.45 -20.31 5.59
C GLN A 351 -26.40 -20.82 7.04
N THR A 352 -25.24 -21.35 7.47
CA THR A 352 -25.06 -21.81 8.85
C THR A 352 -25.06 -20.64 9.84
N ILE A 353 -24.42 -19.52 9.52
CA ILE A 353 -24.37 -18.32 10.37
C ILE A 353 -25.77 -17.68 10.50
N ASP A 354 -26.50 -17.51 9.39
CA ASP A 354 -27.86 -16.95 9.35
C ASP A 354 -28.88 -17.88 10.03
N MET A 355 -28.72 -19.21 9.91
CA MET A 355 -29.52 -20.19 10.65
C MET A 355 -29.25 -20.08 12.16
N ILE A 356 -27.99 -20.03 12.59
CA ILE A 356 -27.63 -19.82 14.01
C ILE A 356 -28.17 -18.48 14.51
N GLY A 357 -28.12 -17.43 13.69
CA GLY A 357 -28.70 -16.12 13.99
C GLY A 357 -30.22 -16.18 14.20
N THR A 358 -30.95 -16.80 13.27
CA THR A 358 -32.42 -16.90 13.33
C THR A 358 -32.91 -17.88 14.41
N ASP A 359 -32.25 -19.01 14.63
CA ASP A 359 -32.54 -19.89 15.77
C ASP A 359 -32.29 -19.21 17.11
N LYS A 360 -31.23 -18.38 17.19
CA LYS A 360 -30.93 -17.59 18.39
C LYS A 360 -31.97 -16.49 18.64
N LEU A 361 -32.52 -15.91 17.57
CA LEU A 361 -33.64 -14.95 17.63
C LEU A 361 -34.98 -15.62 17.97
N ARG A 362 -35.16 -16.89 17.61
CA ARG A 362 -36.36 -17.71 17.89
C ARG A 362 -36.26 -18.59 19.14
N GLY A 363 -35.21 -18.39 19.95
CA GLY A 363 -35.05 -19.00 21.27
C GLY A 363 -34.68 -20.49 21.31
N LYS A 364 -34.28 -21.10 20.19
CA LYS A 364 -33.86 -22.51 20.16
C LYS A 364 -32.47 -22.71 20.78
N THR A 365 -32.18 -23.94 21.20
CA THR A 365 -30.93 -24.31 21.90
C THR A 365 -30.10 -25.38 21.19
N GLU A 366 -30.41 -25.69 19.93
CA GLU A 366 -29.80 -26.80 19.18
C GLU A 366 -28.44 -26.43 18.55
N THR A 367 -28.12 -25.13 18.47
CA THR A 367 -26.89 -24.58 17.88
C THR A 367 -26.29 -23.49 18.77
N THR A 368 -24.97 -23.21 18.68
CA THR A 368 -24.30 -22.24 19.57
C THR A 368 -23.71 -21.02 18.84
N VAL A 369 -23.57 -19.93 19.58
CA VAL A 369 -22.95 -18.67 19.11
C VAL A 369 -21.41 -18.78 19.04
N GLU A 370 -20.81 -19.87 19.53
CA GLU A 370 -19.40 -20.18 19.27
C GLU A 370 -19.24 -20.78 17.87
N ASP A 371 -20.15 -21.67 17.45
CA ASP A 371 -20.19 -22.23 16.09
C ASP A 371 -20.39 -21.13 15.05
N GLY A 372 -21.32 -20.20 15.30
CA GLY A 372 -21.53 -19.03 14.44
C GLY A 372 -20.29 -18.12 14.33
N ARG A 373 -19.53 -17.96 15.42
CA ARG A 373 -18.25 -17.22 15.40
C ARG A 373 -17.13 -17.99 14.67
N HIS A 374 -17.15 -19.32 14.72
CA HIS A 374 -16.23 -20.17 13.96
C HIS A 374 -16.49 -20.04 12.45
N TYR A 375 -17.72 -20.26 11.98
CA TYR A 375 -18.05 -20.12 10.55
C TYR A 375 -17.84 -18.69 10.04
N MET A 376 -18.19 -17.66 10.82
CA MET A 376 -17.98 -16.26 10.42
C MET A 376 -16.48 -15.92 10.27
N LYS A 377 -15.62 -16.49 11.12
CA LYS A 377 -14.16 -16.35 11.00
C LYS A 377 -13.64 -17.03 9.73
N GLU A 378 -14.20 -18.16 9.31
CA GLU A 378 -13.79 -18.86 8.09
C GLU A 378 -14.30 -18.16 6.83
N TYR A 379 -15.56 -17.76 6.78
CA TYR A 379 -16.12 -16.96 5.68
C TYR A 379 -15.34 -15.66 5.46
N MET A 380 -15.01 -14.93 6.54
CA MET A 380 -14.18 -13.71 6.44
C MET A 380 -12.73 -13.97 6.05
N ALA A 381 -12.18 -15.17 6.30
CA ALA A 381 -10.82 -15.53 5.88
C ALA A 381 -10.75 -15.97 4.40
N LEU A 382 -11.83 -16.58 3.89
CA LEU A 382 -11.93 -17.06 2.51
C LEU A 382 -12.44 -15.95 1.58
N SER A 383 -13.71 -15.57 1.75
CA SER A 383 -14.53 -14.85 0.77
C SER A 383 -14.42 -13.32 0.82
N ALA A 384 -13.94 -12.77 1.95
CA ALA A 384 -13.89 -11.32 2.12
C ALA A 384 -12.91 -10.65 1.14
N GLY A 385 -13.44 -9.71 0.37
CA GLY A 385 -12.63 -8.76 -0.39
C GLY A 385 -11.95 -7.73 0.51
N ALA A 386 -12.42 -7.51 1.74
CA ALA A 386 -11.67 -6.84 2.82
C ALA A 386 -10.91 -5.58 2.36
N VAL A 387 -11.61 -4.65 1.71
CA VAL A 387 -11.08 -3.32 1.38
C VAL A 387 -11.41 -2.39 2.53
N SER A 388 -10.40 -1.78 3.14
CA SER A 388 -10.57 -0.77 4.21
C SER A 388 -10.22 0.63 3.70
N ILE A 389 -11.16 1.57 3.76
CA ILE A 389 -11.00 2.96 3.31
C ILE A 389 -11.15 3.93 4.48
N LEU A 390 -10.12 4.72 4.74
CA LEU A 390 -10.07 5.77 5.75
C LEU A 390 -9.84 7.14 5.10
N GLY A 391 -10.93 7.84 4.80
CA GLY A 391 -10.94 9.15 4.13
C GLY A 391 -11.99 9.24 3.03
N SER A 392 -11.85 10.18 2.10
CA SER A 392 -12.95 10.61 1.21
C SER A 392 -12.57 10.62 -0.27
N SER A 393 -13.57 10.52 -1.15
CA SER A 393 -13.39 10.53 -2.62
C SER A 393 -12.51 9.39 -3.18
N ASN A 394 -12.27 8.32 -2.42
CA ASN A 394 -11.44 7.20 -2.88
C ASN A 394 -12.25 6.21 -3.73
N THR A 395 -11.60 5.53 -4.68
CA THR A 395 -12.21 4.48 -5.51
C THR A 395 -11.44 3.17 -5.38
N ALA A 396 -12.13 2.07 -5.11
CA ALA A 396 -11.63 0.72 -5.27
C ALA A 396 -12.52 -0.04 -6.28
N ASP A 397 -11.91 -0.86 -7.15
CA ASP A 397 -12.64 -1.69 -8.11
C ASP A 397 -11.84 -2.97 -8.39
N TYR A 398 -12.44 -4.16 -8.32
CA TYR A 398 -11.71 -5.44 -8.46
C TYR A 398 -10.46 -5.52 -7.55
N ALA A 399 -10.54 -4.92 -6.36
CA ALA A 399 -9.46 -4.87 -5.38
C ALA A 399 -9.82 -5.73 -4.16
N ILE A 400 -8.88 -6.55 -3.67
CA ILE A 400 -9.09 -7.40 -2.49
C ILE A 400 -7.94 -7.34 -1.49
N ARG A 401 -8.27 -7.57 -0.21
CA ARG A 401 -7.37 -7.65 0.95
C ARG A 401 -6.42 -6.45 1.04
N SER A 402 -6.94 -5.27 0.76
CA SER A 402 -6.17 -4.04 0.51
C SER A 402 -6.69 -2.87 1.37
N GLN A 403 -5.85 -1.87 1.61
CA GLN A 403 -6.21 -0.69 2.43
C GLN A 403 -5.90 0.62 1.70
N ILE A 404 -6.80 1.60 1.85
CA ILE A 404 -6.70 2.94 1.28
C ILE A 404 -6.87 3.98 2.39
N SER A 405 -5.97 4.96 2.47
CA SER A 405 -6.01 6.04 3.46
C SER A 405 -5.79 7.41 2.82
N GLY A 406 -6.50 8.42 3.29
CA GLY A 406 -6.48 9.78 2.74
C GLY A 406 -7.54 10.01 1.66
N THR A 407 -7.21 10.78 0.62
CA THR A 407 -8.21 11.41 -0.25
C THR A 407 -7.93 11.24 -1.73
N ASN A 408 -8.98 10.98 -2.52
CA ASN A 408 -8.91 10.89 -3.98
C ASN A 408 -7.96 9.79 -4.51
N ASN A 409 -7.69 8.74 -3.73
CA ASN A 409 -6.86 7.62 -4.17
C ASN A 409 -7.72 6.58 -4.93
N VAL A 410 -7.09 5.88 -5.87
CA VAL A 410 -7.72 4.92 -6.78
C VAL A 410 -6.95 3.59 -6.73
N LEU A 411 -7.64 2.47 -6.52
CA LEU A 411 -7.06 1.13 -6.58
C LEU A 411 -7.95 0.21 -7.41
N LYS A 412 -7.56 -0.07 -8.65
CA LYS A 412 -8.35 -0.86 -9.60
C LYS A 412 -7.67 -2.18 -9.96
N GLY A 413 -8.44 -3.20 -10.24
CA GLY A 413 -8.01 -4.42 -10.91
C GLY A 413 -8.87 -4.68 -12.14
N GLN A 414 -8.86 -5.93 -12.58
CA GLN A 414 -9.80 -6.50 -13.55
C GLN A 414 -10.24 -7.86 -13.02
N GLU A 415 -11.38 -8.39 -13.50
CA GLU A 415 -11.92 -9.71 -13.13
C GLU A 415 -10.85 -10.83 -13.10
N ASN A 416 -10.04 -10.90 -14.16
CA ASN A 416 -8.96 -11.88 -14.31
C ASN A 416 -7.58 -11.38 -13.83
N ASN A 417 -7.51 -10.20 -13.20
CA ASN A 417 -6.28 -9.55 -12.73
C ASN A 417 -6.56 -8.62 -11.54
N LEU A 418 -6.99 -9.19 -10.42
CA LEU A 418 -7.39 -8.47 -9.21
C LEU A 418 -6.23 -7.69 -8.59
N SER A 419 -6.49 -6.48 -8.06
CA SER A 419 -5.51 -5.75 -7.26
C SER A 419 -5.48 -6.29 -5.82
N THR A 420 -4.44 -7.02 -5.45
CA THR A 420 -4.40 -7.82 -4.20
C THR A 420 -3.35 -7.35 -3.18
N PHE A 421 -3.69 -7.38 -1.87
CA PHE A 421 -2.73 -7.15 -0.77
C PHE A 421 -2.03 -5.77 -0.78
N ASN A 422 -2.67 -4.72 -1.30
CA ASN A 422 -2.05 -3.41 -1.47
C ASN A 422 -2.30 -2.45 -0.30
N THR A 423 -1.37 -1.52 -0.09
CA THR A 423 -1.53 -0.37 0.82
C THR A 423 -1.39 0.91 0.01
N VAL A 424 -2.42 1.76 0.00
CA VAL A 424 -2.41 3.05 -0.70
C VAL A 424 -2.70 4.17 0.31
N SER A 425 -1.83 5.18 0.40
CA SER A 425 -1.96 6.22 1.43
C SER A 425 -1.56 7.60 0.91
N GLY A 426 -2.35 8.62 1.23
CA GLY A 426 -2.06 10.02 0.91
C GLY A 426 -3.10 10.64 -0.03
N TYR A 427 -2.64 11.27 -1.12
CA TYR A 427 -3.51 12.03 -2.02
C TYR A 427 -3.34 11.68 -3.51
N GLY A 428 -4.43 11.32 -4.17
CA GLY A 428 -4.45 11.24 -5.64
C GLY A 428 -3.63 10.10 -6.24
N ASN A 429 -3.26 9.08 -5.45
CA ASN A 429 -2.48 7.94 -5.95
C ASN A 429 -3.36 6.98 -6.76
N GLU A 430 -2.80 6.36 -7.80
CA GLU A 430 -3.48 5.39 -8.67
C GLU A 430 -2.72 4.06 -8.68
N GLY A 431 -3.39 2.98 -8.28
CA GLY A 431 -2.97 1.60 -8.49
C GLY A 431 -3.88 0.92 -9.52
N THR A 432 -3.33 0.20 -10.49
CA THR A 432 -4.10 -0.60 -11.46
C THR A 432 -3.45 -1.96 -11.67
N ASN A 433 -4.17 -3.07 -11.47
CA ASN A 433 -3.63 -4.43 -11.62
C ASN A 433 -2.33 -4.65 -10.83
N ILE A 434 -2.30 -4.27 -9.54
CA ILE A 434 -1.11 -4.36 -8.68
C ILE A 434 -1.26 -5.39 -7.56
N SER A 435 -0.18 -6.08 -7.22
CA SER A 435 -0.14 -7.04 -6.11
C SER A 435 0.91 -6.68 -5.07
N ARG A 436 0.58 -6.90 -3.79
CA ARG A 436 1.46 -6.77 -2.60
C ARG A 436 2.22 -5.43 -2.53
N SER A 437 1.69 -4.39 -3.15
CA SER A 437 2.40 -3.13 -3.37
C SER A 437 1.96 -2.05 -2.38
N THR A 438 2.93 -1.27 -1.90
CA THR A 438 2.75 -0.14 -0.98
C THR A 438 3.00 1.16 -1.70
N ILE A 439 2.04 2.07 -1.67
CA ILE A 439 2.08 3.41 -2.27
C ILE A 439 1.76 4.43 -1.17
N VAL A 440 2.70 5.34 -0.88
CA VAL A 440 2.52 6.39 0.14
C VAL A 440 3.00 7.73 -0.39
N GLY A 441 2.13 8.74 -0.38
CA GLY A 441 2.43 10.12 -0.77
C GLY A 441 1.43 10.70 -1.75
N THR A 442 1.89 11.41 -2.78
CA THR A 442 1.04 12.21 -3.67
C THR A 442 1.16 11.81 -5.14
N ARG A 443 0.03 11.55 -5.80
CA ARG A 443 -0.07 11.37 -7.27
C ARG A 443 0.92 10.35 -7.86
N ASN A 444 1.25 9.30 -7.11
CA ASN A 444 1.98 8.14 -7.64
C ASN A 444 1.04 7.29 -8.50
N ASN A 445 1.55 6.70 -9.57
CA ASN A 445 0.80 5.87 -10.51
C ASN A 445 1.55 4.53 -10.71
N LEU A 446 1.00 3.43 -10.21
CA LEU A 446 1.56 2.08 -10.38
C LEU A 446 0.56 1.21 -11.13
N LYS A 447 0.98 0.64 -12.26
CA LYS A 447 0.18 -0.29 -13.06
C LYS A 447 0.89 -1.62 -13.22
N ASN A 448 0.15 -2.72 -13.33
CA ASN A 448 0.64 -4.05 -13.73
C ASN A 448 1.87 -4.59 -12.94
N GLY A 449 2.06 -4.14 -11.69
CA GLY A 449 3.29 -4.31 -10.90
C GLY A 449 3.09 -5.10 -9.60
N GLU A 450 4.17 -5.71 -9.10
CA GLU A 450 4.14 -6.71 -8.03
C GLU A 450 5.24 -6.46 -6.96
N ASP A 451 4.89 -6.57 -5.67
CA ASP A 451 5.82 -6.42 -4.53
C ASP A 451 6.60 -5.08 -4.52
N ASN A 452 6.01 -3.99 -5.01
CA ASN A 452 6.67 -2.68 -5.07
C ASN A 452 6.42 -1.85 -3.80
N VAL A 453 7.45 -1.16 -3.30
CA VAL A 453 7.35 -0.19 -2.20
C VAL A 453 7.71 1.19 -2.71
N VAL A 454 6.73 2.10 -2.75
CA VAL A 454 6.88 3.47 -3.26
C VAL A 454 6.42 4.47 -2.19
N ILE A 455 7.35 5.24 -1.65
CA ILE A 455 7.14 6.23 -0.59
C ILE A 455 7.75 7.56 -1.04
N GLY A 456 6.89 8.46 -1.51
CA GLY A 456 7.27 9.71 -2.18
C GLY A 456 6.13 10.25 -3.04
N ASP A 457 6.42 11.20 -3.92
CA ASP A 457 5.43 11.84 -4.79
C ASP A 457 5.79 11.70 -6.28
N PHE A 458 4.74 11.60 -7.11
CA PHE A 458 4.77 11.63 -8.58
C PHE A 458 5.51 10.49 -9.31
N HIS A 459 5.75 9.36 -8.65
CA HIS A 459 6.30 8.17 -9.33
C HIS A 459 5.33 7.57 -10.35
N ASN A 460 5.88 6.91 -11.37
CA ASN A 460 5.08 6.34 -12.45
C ASN A 460 5.71 5.03 -12.96
N PHE A 461 5.09 3.89 -12.66
CA PHE A 461 5.50 2.57 -13.12
C PHE A 461 4.35 1.88 -13.87
N ASP A 462 4.67 1.23 -14.99
CA ASP A 462 3.72 0.41 -15.75
C ASP A 462 4.38 -0.94 -16.04
N GLY A 463 4.07 -1.91 -15.19
CA GLY A 463 4.85 -3.10 -14.89
C GLY A 463 5.77 -2.91 -13.69
N GLY A 464 6.69 -3.86 -13.52
CA GLY A 464 7.82 -3.75 -12.59
C GLY A 464 7.58 -4.50 -11.27
N LYS A 465 8.66 -5.11 -10.76
CA LYS A 465 8.59 -6.03 -9.61
C LYS A 465 9.67 -5.77 -8.58
N HIS A 466 9.36 -5.96 -7.30
CA HIS A 466 10.29 -5.86 -6.17
C HIS A 466 11.05 -4.52 -6.09
N ASN A 467 10.49 -3.42 -6.62
CA ASN A 467 11.16 -2.12 -6.61
C ASN A 467 10.99 -1.42 -5.25
N VAL A 468 12.04 -0.72 -4.80
CA VAL A 468 12.06 0.03 -3.54
C VAL A 468 12.39 1.48 -3.83
N VAL A 469 11.44 2.38 -3.60
CA VAL A 469 11.49 3.80 -3.97
C VAL A 469 11.17 4.67 -2.76
N LEU A 470 12.15 5.44 -2.29
CA LEU A 470 12.05 6.33 -1.12
C LEU A 470 12.57 7.73 -1.46
N GLY A 471 11.67 8.71 -1.51
CA GLY A 471 11.91 10.09 -1.94
C GLY A 471 10.95 10.49 -3.06
N SER A 472 10.75 11.80 -3.29
CA SER A 472 9.78 12.31 -4.27
C SER A 472 10.45 12.77 -5.57
N MET A 473 9.73 12.73 -6.69
CA MET A 473 10.20 13.30 -7.97
C MET A 473 10.05 14.82 -8.03
N ALA A 474 10.80 15.46 -8.93
CA ALA A 474 10.72 16.91 -9.11
C ALA A 474 9.34 17.37 -9.61
N ALA A 475 8.84 18.45 -9.02
CA ALA A 475 7.54 19.05 -9.31
C ALA A 475 7.54 20.57 -9.02
N GLU A 476 6.65 21.30 -9.69
CA GLU A 476 6.48 22.75 -9.56
C GLU A 476 5.02 23.12 -9.30
N GLU A 477 4.76 24.16 -8.51
CA GLU A 477 3.42 24.73 -8.40
C GLU A 477 3.07 25.46 -9.70
N ARG A 478 1.95 25.08 -10.32
CA ARG A 478 1.47 25.67 -11.58
C ARG A 478 -0.03 25.92 -11.51
N ASP A 479 -0.47 26.97 -12.21
CA ASP A 479 -1.89 27.29 -12.39
C ASP A 479 -2.52 26.31 -13.40
N VAL A 480 -3.32 25.37 -12.88
CA VAL A 480 -4.02 24.34 -13.66
C VAL A 480 -5.48 24.77 -13.86
N THR A 481 -5.89 24.94 -15.12
CA THR A 481 -7.30 25.15 -15.47
C THR A 481 -8.06 23.82 -15.40
N LYS A 482 -9.15 23.79 -14.63
CA LYS A 482 -10.08 22.66 -14.51
C LYS A 482 -11.47 23.05 -14.99
N SER A 483 -12.25 22.06 -15.39
CA SER A 483 -13.63 22.20 -15.85
C SER A 483 -14.60 21.56 -14.86
N PHE A 484 -15.59 22.32 -14.42
CA PHE A 484 -16.77 21.80 -13.71
C PHE A 484 -17.97 21.84 -14.65
N THR A 485 -18.60 20.69 -14.88
CA THR A 485 -19.85 20.60 -15.65
C THR A 485 -21.04 20.56 -14.69
N ASN A 486 -21.93 21.53 -14.81
CA ASN A 486 -23.13 21.63 -13.99
C ASN A 486 -24.19 20.64 -14.49
N ILE A 487 -24.65 19.75 -13.60
CA ILE A 487 -25.63 18.71 -13.93
C ILE A 487 -27.05 19.24 -14.19
N PHE A 488 -27.36 20.49 -13.81
CA PHE A 488 -28.70 21.07 -13.96
C PHE A 488 -28.96 21.70 -15.34
N ASP A 489 -27.91 22.17 -16.03
CA ASP A 489 -28.01 22.86 -17.33
C ASP A 489 -26.99 22.39 -18.38
N SER A 490 -26.15 21.39 -18.04
CA SER A 490 -25.01 20.91 -18.84
C SER A 490 -23.95 21.96 -19.18
N SER A 491 -23.99 23.15 -18.57
CA SER A 491 -22.97 24.18 -18.77
C SER A 491 -21.64 23.75 -18.17
N THR A 492 -20.53 24.10 -18.82
CA THR A 492 -19.19 23.82 -18.31
C THR A 492 -18.49 25.13 -17.95
N SER A 493 -18.21 25.30 -16.66
CA SER A 493 -17.47 26.44 -16.12
C SER A 493 -16.01 26.06 -15.90
N THR A 494 -15.09 26.87 -16.44
CA THR A 494 -13.65 26.70 -16.21
C THR A 494 -13.18 27.54 -15.03
N TYR A 495 -12.34 26.96 -14.17
CA TYR A 495 -11.73 27.62 -13.02
C TYR A 495 -10.26 27.22 -12.88
N THR A 496 -9.43 28.10 -12.32
CA THR A 496 -7.99 27.86 -12.17
C THR A 496 -7.68 27.52 -10.71
N VAL A 497 -6.86 26.48 -10.51
CA VAL A 497 -6.32 26.10 -9.20
C VAL A 497 -4.81 25.92 -9.27
N LYS A 498 -4.11 26.32 -8.21
CA LYS A 498 -2.69 26.01 -8.04
C LYS A 498 -2.54 24.55 -7.66
N GLU A 499 -1.82 23.77 -8.47
CA GLU A 499 -1.47 22.39 -8.14
C GLU A 499 0.03 22.15 -8.33
N LEU A 500 0.58 21.26 -7.51
CA LEU A 500 1.94 20.76 -7.67
C LEU A 500 1.95 19.75 -8.84
N VAL A 501 2.63 20.09 -9.93
CA VAL A 501 2.70 19.33 -11.17
C VAL A 501 4.11 18.78 -11.36
N ALA A 502 4.21 17.47 -11.56
CA ALA A 502 5.47 16.78 -11.83
C ALA A 502 6.22 17.39 -13.04
N THR A 503 7.47 17.78 -12.84
CA THR A 503 8.40 18.19 -13.91
C THR A 503 9.28 17.03 -14.37
N ARG A 504 9.45 16.00 -13.53
CA ARG A 504 10.05 14.71 -13.91
C ARG A 504 9.23 13.53 -13.39
N ARG A 505 9.34 12.39 -14.06
CA ARG A 505 8.79 11.08 -13.66
C ARG A 505 9.78 9.99 -14.04
N ASN A 506 9.59 8.77 -13.52
CA ASN A 506 10.42 7.63 -13.89
C ASN A 506 10.28 7.32 -15.39
N THR A 507 11.40 7.03 -16.03
CA THR A 507 11.48 6.95 -17.50
C THR A 507 11.40 5.52 -18.05
N ALA A 508 11.51 4.51 -17.18
CA ALA A 508 11.50 3.11 -17.56
C ALA A 508 10.64 2.27 -16.60
N ASN A 509 10.03 1.21 -17.13
CA ASN A 509 9.59 0.09 -16.34
C ASN A 509 10.83 -0.77 -15.98
N VAL A 510 11.04 -1.04 -14.69
CA VAL A 510 12.20 -1.76 -14.16
C VAL A 510 11.77 -2.76 -13.09
N GLU A 511 12.63 -3.75 -12.83
CA GLU A 511 12.46 -4.74 -11.76
C GLU A 511 13.68 -4.77 -10.85
N ASN A 512 13.46 -5.06 -9.56
CA ASN A 512 14.48 -5.17 -8.50
C ASN A 512 15.31 -3.88 -8.34
N ALA A 513 14.76 -2.73 -8.73
CA ALA A 513 15.43 -1.44 -8.66
C ALA A 513 15.32 -0.81 -7.27
N VAL A 514 16.36 -0.09 -6.86
CA VAL A 514 16.37 0.69 -5.62
C VAL A 514 16.61 2.17 -5.94
N MET A 515 15.72 3.04 -5.47
CA MET A 515 15.75 4.49 -5.67
C MET A 515 15.65 5.17 -4.31
N LEU A 516 16.72 5.82 -3.85
CA LEU A 516 16.80 6.43 -2.53
C LEU A 516 17.27 7.89 -2.63
N GLY A 517 16.31 8.83 -2.64
CA GLY A 517 16.55 10.26 -2.67
C GLY A 517 15.60 11.00 -3.63
N TYR A 518 15.46 12.31 -3.40
CA TYR A 518 14.67 13.20 -4.25
C TYR A 518 15.15 13.12 -5.71
N ASN A 519 14.20 12.97 -6.62
CA ASN A 519 14.41 12.94 -8.07
C ASN A 519 15.46 11.91 -8.54
N THR A 520 15.49 10.73 -7.91
CA THR A 520 16.28 9.58 -8.39
C THR A 520 15.59 8.85 -9.56
N ASP A 521 16.34 8.18 -10.44
CA ASP A 521 15.74 7.23 -11.41
C ASP A 521 16.62 6.00 -11.63
N VAL A 522 16.01 4.88 -12.02
CA VAL A 522 16.72 3.66 -12.42
C VAL A 522 16.15 3.23 -13.76
N THR A 523 17.02 3.03 -14.76
CA THR A 523 16.61 2.70 -16.13
C THR A 523 16.99 1.28 -16.55
N ARG A 524 17.50 0.44 -15.63
CA ARG A 524 17.91 -0.95 -15.87
C ARG A 524 17.53 -1.84 -14.68
N ASN A 525 17.10 -3.07 -14.93
CA ASN A 525 16.65 -3.99 -13.88
C ASN A 525 17.83 -4.35 -12.94
N GLY A 526 17.58 -4.31 -11.62
CA GLY A 526 18.60 -4.47 -10.59
C GLY A 526 19.49 -3.23 -10.35
N GLY A 527 19.22 -2.10 -11.02
CA GLY A 527 19.97 -0.86 -10.82
C GLY A 527 19.65 -0.17 -9.49
N VAL A 528 20.63 0.53 -8.93
CA VAL A 528 20.51 1.16 -7.60
C VAL A 528 20.94 2.62 -7.68
N ALA A 529 20.04 3.56 -7.45
CA ALA A 529 20.30 5.01 -7.46
C ALA A 529 20.24 5.59 -6.03
N LEU A 530 21.36 6.12 -5.54
CA LEU A 530 21.51 6.59 -4.16
C LEU A 530 21.85 8.10 -4.10
N GLY A 531 21.11 8.85 -3.29
CA GLY A 531 21.23 10.29 -3.15
C GLY A 531 20.45 11.06 -4.23
N SER A 532 20.12 12.32 -3.93
CA SER A 532 19.29 13.18 -4.78
C SER A 532 19.82 13.28 -6.23
N GLU A 533 18.93 13.37 -7.22
CA GLU A 533 19.28 13.51 -8.65
C GLU A 533 20.15 12.35 -9.22
N SER A 534 20.36 11.25 -8.49
CA SER A 534 21.15 10.12 -8.99
C SER A 534 20.36 9.28 -9.99
N ILE A 535 21.04 8.84 -11.06
CA ILE A 535 20.46 8.00 -12.11
C ILE A 535 21.33 6.74 -12.29
N ALA A 536 20.72 5.56 -12.22
CA ALA A 536 21.38 4.29 -12.52
C ALA A 536 21.00 3.80 -13.94
N SER A 537 21.94 3.91 -14.87
CA SER A 537 21.74 3.66 -16.31
C SER A 537 22.64 2.60 -16.94
N VAL A 538 23.67 2.14 -16.21
CA VAL A 538 24.60 1.09 -16.64
C VAL A 538 24.02 -0.28 -16.30
N ASP A 539 23.84 -1.12 -17.32
CA ASP A 539 23.26 -2.47 -17.22
C ASP A 539 24.30 -3.51 -16.76
N LYS A 540 23.84 -4.74 -16.51
CA LYS A 540 24.72 -5.90 -16.35
C LYS A 540 25.48 -6.22 -17.64
N GLY A 541 26.65 -6.80 -17.51
CA GLY A 541 27.46 -7.24 -18.64
C GLY A 541 28.16 -6.11 -19.41
N ILE A 542 28.14 -4.88 -18.90
CA ILE A 542 28.97 -3.80 -19.42
C ILE A 542 30.40 -3.98 -18.88
N ALA A 543 31.39 -3.92 -19.78
CA ALA A 543 32.79 -4.04 -19.42
C ALA A 543 33.34 -2.68 -18.92
N GLY A 544 34.09 -2.72 -17.82
CA GLY A 544 34.81 -1.57 -17.27
C GLY A 544 35.95 -1.09 -18.16
N TYR A 545 36.47 0.10 -17.87
CA TYR A 545 37.59 0.68 -18.61
C TYR A 545 38.92 0.01 -18.23
N ASP A 546 39.66 -0.49 -19.23
CA ASP A 546 41.02 -0.98 -19.07
C ASP A 546 42.04 0.14 -19.42
N PRO A 547 42.89 0.59 -18.48
CA PRO A 547 43.94 1.57 -18.74
C PRO A 547 45.00 1.13 -19.76
N THR A 548 45.17 -0.17 -19.99
CA THR A 548 46.18 -0.75 -20.88
C THR A 548 45.82 -0.56 -22.35
N THR A 549 44.62 -0.98 -22.74
CA THR A 549 44.05 -0.79 -24.09
C THR A 549 43.42 0.59 -24.28
N LYS A 550 43.12 1.31 -23.18
CA LYS A 550 42.38 2.59 -23.16
C LYS A 550 40.96 2.49 -23.74
N ALA A 551 40.35 1.32 -23.59
CA ALA A 551 39.03 0.97 -24.09
C ALA A 551 38.22 0.25 -22.99
N ALA A 552 37.03 -0.25 -23.33
CA ALA A 552 36.35 -1.23 -22.49
C ALA A 552 37.15 -2.55 -22.50
N SER A 553 37.30 -3.19 -21.34
CA SER A 553 38.09 -4.41 -21.19
C SER A 553 37.56 -5.56 -22.04
N THR A 554 38.48 -6.34 -22.62
CA THR A 554 38.16 -7.60 -23.30
C THR A 554 38.11 -8.80 -22.36
N ASP A 555 38.50 -8.65 -21.10
CA ASP A 555 38.29 -9.69 -20.10
C ASP A 555 36.79 -9.79 -19.75
N SER A 556 36.28 -11.02 -19.74
CA SER A 556 34.90 -11.36 -19.41
C SER A 556 34.71 -11.82 -17.96
N SER A 557 35.79 -11.83 -17.16
CA SER A 557 35.73 -12.14 -15.73
C SER A 557 34.84 -11.14 -14.94
N PRO A 558 34.22 -11.56 -13.82
CA PRO A 558 33.37 -10.69 -13.00
C PRO A 558 34.05 -9.42 -12.48
N THR A 559 35.39 -9.43 -12.37
CA THR A 559 36.22 -8.29 -11.96
C THR A 559 36.16 -7.14 -12.97
N TRP A 560 36.13 -7.46 -14.28
CA TRP A 560 36.14 -6.46 -15.36
C TRP A 560 34.78 -6.26 -16.02
N LYS A 561 33.84 -7.19 -15.85
CA LYS A 561 32.54 -7.18 -16.52
C LYS A 561 31.42 -7.48 -15.52
N SER A 562 30.53 -6.51 -15.30
CA SER A 562 29.52 -6.60 -14.25
C SER A 562 28.55 -7.78 -14.43
N THR A 563 28.17 -8.43 -13.33
CA THR A 563 27.14 -9.50 -13.32
C THR A 563 25.74 -8.96 -13.06
N ALA A 564 25.63 -7.77 -12.47
CA ALA A 564 24.40 -7.02 -12.20
C ALA A 564 24.49 -5.58 -12.75
N ALA A 565 23.36 -4.87 -12.78
CA ALA A 565 23.33 -3.44 -13.11
C ALA A 565 24.00 -2.60 -12.02
N ALA A 566 24.41 -1.37 -12.36
CA ALA A 566 25.28 -0.58 -11.50
C ALA A 566 24.57 0.08 -10.31
N ILE A 567 25.33 0.27 -9.22
CA ILE A 567 25.04 1.24 -8.17
C ILE A 567 25.56 2.62 -8.64
N SER A 568 24.69 3.62 -8.66
CA SER A 568 25.00 5.00 -9.01
C SER A 568 24.78 5.95 -7.83
N VAL A 569 25.76 6.83 -7.62
CA VAL A 569 25.74 7.91 -6.62
C VAL A 569 25.69 9.31 -7.27
N GLY A 570 25.32 9.39 -8.54
CA GLY A 570 25.23 10.64 -9.30
C GLY A 570 24.55 10.46 -10.65
N ASP A 571 24.81 11.36 -11.59
CA ASP A 571 24.33 11.28 -12.97
C ASP A 571 25.41 11.71 -13.97
N SER A 572 25.45 11.00 -15.09
CA SER A 572 26.31 11.28 -16.26
C SER A 572 25.52 11.30 -17.58
N THR A 573 24.18 11.25 -17.51
CA THR A 573 23.27 11.23 -18.66
C THR A 573 22.75 12.61 -19.04
N GLY A 574 22.63 13.53 -18.08
CA GLY A 574 22.26 14.93 -18.31
C GLY A 574 23.40 15.80 -18.86
N THR A 575 23.07 17.07 -19.15
CA THR A 575 24.03 18.08 -19.64
C THR A 575 25.08 18.50 -18.62
N THR A 576 24.87 18.17 -17.34
CA THR A 576 25.75 18.52 -16.22
C THR A 576 26.07 17.25 -15.44
N VAL A 577 27.34 16.85 -15.41
CA VAL A 577 27.75 15.60 -14.74
C VAL A 577 27.74 15.81 -13.22
N LEU A 578 26.84 15.09 -12.54
CA LEU A 578 26.72 15.05 -11.09
C LEU A 578 27.58 13.90 -10.54
N THR A 579 28.56 14.22 -9.68
CA THR A 579 29.39 13.23 -8.99
C THR A 579 29.37 13.45 -7.49
N ARG A 580 29.74 12.42 -6.71
CA ARG A 580 29.85 12.48 -5.25
C ARG A 580 31.14 11.82 -4.78
N GLN A 581 31.66 12.30 -3.65
CA GLN A 581 32.74 11.63 -2.94
C GLN A 581 32.16 10.50 -2.08
N ILE A 582 32.70 9.29 -2.20
CA ILE A 582 32.43 8.19 -1.27
C ILE A 582 33.54 8.23 -0.22
N THR A 583 33.19 8.53 1.03
CA THR A 583 34.13 8.71 2.15
C THR A 583 34.09 7.51 3.09
N ASN A 584 35.10 7.41 3.98
CA ASN A 584 35.26 6.33 4.96
C ASN A 584 35.37 4.91 4.36
N VAL A 585 35.74 4.79 3.08
CA VAL A 585 36.02 3.52 2.40
C VAL A 585 37.30 2.90 2.99
N ALA A 586 37.18 1.71 3.57
CA ALA A 586 38.31 0.91 4.05
C ALA A 586 39.25 0.51 2.89
N ALA A 587 40.41 -0.09 3.18
CA ALA A 587 41.25 -0.63 2.12
C ALA A 587 40.62 -1.94 1.60
N GLY A 588 40.44 -2.05 0.28
CA GLY A 588 39.97 -3.28 -0.34
C GLY A 588 40.93 -4.45 -0.16
N SER A 589 40.36 -5.65 -0.06
CA SER A 589 41.02 -6.96 0.14
C SER A 589 40.98 -7.85 -1.10
N GLU A 590 39.86 -7.84 -1.83
CA GLU A 590 39.62 -8.63 -3.04
C GLU A 590 39.63 -7.75 -4.30
N ASP A 591 39.85 -8.34 -5.48
CA ASP A 591 39.95 -7.59 -6.75
C ASP A 591 38.69 -6.77 -7.12
N THR A 592 37.54 -7.09 -6.52
CA THR A 592 36.27 -6.37 -6.73
C THR A 592 35.99 -5.27 -5.70
N ASP A 593 36.86 -5.07 -4.71
CA ASP A 593 36.67 -4.06 -3.66
C ASP A 593 37.01 -2.63 -4.14
N ALA A 594 36.35 -1.63 -3.55
CA ALA A 594 36.60 -0.23 -3.87
C ALA A 594 37.96 0.25 -3.32
N VAL A 595 38.90 0.57 -4.23
CA VAL A 595 40.23 1.09 -3.88
C VAL A 595 40.13 2.51 -3.31
N ASN A 596 40.73 2.73 -2.13
CA ASN A 596 40.74 4.04 -1.48
C ASN A 596 41.98 4.90 -1.80
N VAL A 597 41.91 6.19 -1.47
CA VAL A 597 42.97 7.17 -1.76
C VAL A 597 44.30 6.85 -1.06
N ALA A 598 44.30 6.10 0.04
CA ALA A 598 45.54 5.70 0.73
C ALA A 598 46.28 4.58 -0.03
N GLN A 599 45.55 3.61 -0.59
CA GLN A 599 46.12 2.57 -1.46
C GLN A 599 46.75 3.19 -2.72
N LEU A 600 46.06 4.12 -3.38
CA LEU A 600 46.61 4.81 -4.57
C LEU A 600 47.85 5.66 -4.23
N LYS A 601 47.87 6.34 -3.08
CA LYS A 601 49.04 7.11 -2.61
C LYS A 601 50.24 6.21 -2.29
N ARG A 602 50.02 4.99 -1.76
CA ARG A 602 51.08 3.99 -1.56
C ARG A 602 51.75 3.63 -2.89
N ILE A 603 50.95 3.19 -3.88
CA ILE A 603 51.44 2.82 -5.22
C ILE A 603 52.22 3.98 -5.87
N THR A 604 51.73 5.22 -5.75
CA THR A 604 52.39 6.41 -6.30
C THR A 604 53.75 6.67 -5.62
N ALA A 605 53.84 6.55 -4.30
CA ALA A 605 55.09 6.76 -3.56
C ALA A 605 56.12 5.68 -3.88
N ASP A 606 55.71 4.41 -3.87
CA ASP A 606 56.59 3.27 -4.08
C ASP A 606 57.13 3.24 -5.54
N SER A 607 56.27 3.56 -6.52
CA SER A 607 56.66 3.71 -7.92
C SER A 607 57.68 4.86 -8.11
N THR A 608 57.43 6.00 -7.46
CA THR A 608 58.33 7.17 -7.50
C THR A 608 59.69 6.84 -6.89
N ALA A 609 59.72 6.13 -5.75
CA ALA A 609 60.95 5.67 -5.11
C ALA A 609 61.74 4.71 -6.02
N ASN A 610 61.07 3.73 -6.62
CA ASN A 610 61.69 2.77 -7.54
C ASN A 610 62.28 3.45 -8.79
N ILE A 611 61.54 4.36 -9.42
CA ILE A 611 62.01 5.12 -10.59
C ILE A 611 63.21 6.01 -10.20
N ASN A 612 63.17 6.69 -9.05
CA ASN A 612 64.29 7.52 -8.58
C ASN A 612 65.54 6.68 -8.27
N ASN A 613 65.37 5.49 -7.70
CA ASN A 613 66.48 4.54 -7.47
C ASN A 613 67.10 4.06 -8.79
N GLN A 614 66.28 3.68 -9.77
CA GLN A 614 66.74 3.29 -11.11
C GLN A 614 67.44 4.44 -11.83
N LEU A 615 66.88 5.65 -11.80
CA LEU A 615 67.47 6.84 -12.40
C LEU A 615 68.80 7.21 -11.74
N THR A 616 68.91 7.09 -10.41
CA THR A 616 70.17 7.30 -9.69
C THR A 616 71.24 6.28 -10.09
N GLN A 617 70.87 5.00 -10.26
CA GLN A 617 71.79 3.98 -10.78
C GLN A 617 72.22 4.26 -12.23
N VAL A 618 71.31 4.75 -13.08
CA VAL A 618 71.62 5.18 -14.45
C VAL A 618 72.56 6.38 -14.45
N ASN A 619 72.31 7.41 -13.64
CA ASN A 619 73.17 8.58 -13.50
C ASN A 619 74.58 8.18 -13.01
N ASN A 620 74.68 7.41 -11.93
CA ASN A 620 75.96 6.91 -11.43
C ASN A 620 76.73 6.10 -12.50
N ARG A 621 76.03 5.35 -13.36
CA ARG A 621 76.64 4.62 -14.48
C ARG A 621 77.06 5.55 -15.61
N ILE A 622 76.31 6.62 -15.89
CA ILE A 622 76.68 7.67 -16.84
C ILE A 622 77.92 8.42 -16.34
N ASP A 623 77.98 8.82 -15.08
CA ASP A 623 79.12 9.51 -14.48
C ASP A 623 80.37 8.62 -14.44
N ALA A 624 80.21 7.33 -14.17
CA ALA A 624 81.30 6.35 -14.29
C ALA A 624 81.80 6.19 -15.73
N VAL A 625 80.90 6.24 -16.72
CA VAL A 625 81.24 6.18 -18.15
C VAL A 625 81.88 7.49 -18.65
N ASP A 626 81.37 8.65 -18.28
CA ASP A 626 81.99 9.95 -18.59
C ASP A 626 83.38 10.04 -17.94
N SER A 627 83.52 9.66 -16.67
CA SER A 627 84.82 9.55 -16.01
C SER A 627 85.76 8.59 -16.73
N ARG A 628 85.25 7.45 -17.21
CA ARG A 628 86.02 6.48 -18.01
C ARG A 628 86.45 7.05 -19.35
N VAL A 629 85.56 7.73 -20.08
CA VAL A 629 85.84 8.40 -21.35
C VAL A 629 86.86 9.53 -21.16
N LYS A 630 86.77 10.29 -20.06
CA LYS A 630 87.75 11.33 -19.71
C LYS A 630 89.14 10.73 -19.49
N ARG A 631 89.23 9.65 -18.71
CA ARG A 631 90.46 8.90 -18.43
C ARG A 631 91.09 8.30 -19.69
N VAL A 632 90.27 7.65 -20.54
CA VAL A 632 90.71 7.11 -21.84
C VAL A 632 91.15 8.22 -22.80
N GLY A 633 90.43 9.34 -22.87
CA GLY A 633 90.82 10.50 -23.70
C GLY A 633 92.15 11.10 -23.27
N ALA A 634 92.37 11.26 -21.97
CA ALA A 634 93.63 11.74 -21.41
C ALA A 634 94.79 10.76 -21.69
N GLY A 635 94.56 9.45 -21.54
CA GLY A 635 95.55 8.42 -21.84
C GLY A 635 95.89 8.30 -23.33
N ALA A 636 94.91 8.47 -24.22
CA ALA A 636 95.12 8.52 -25.66
C ALA A 636 95.94 9.76 -26.07
N ALA A 637 95.67 10.92 -25.46
CA ALA A 637 96.49 12.13 -25.64
C ALA A 637 97.92 11.94 -25.11
N ALA A 638 98.09 11.28 -23.96
CA ALA A 638 99.41 10.98 -23.38
C ALA A 638 100.22 10.04 -24.28
N LEU A 639 99.59 9.01 -24.85
CA LEU A 639 100.20 8.10 -25.83
C LEU A 639 100.54 8.81 -27.15
N ALA A 640 99.71 9.76 -27.59
CA ALA A 640 99.95 10.53 -28.81
C ALA A 640 101.13 11.52 -28.68
N ALA A 641 101.48 11.94 -27.46
CA ALA A 641 102.65 12.77 -27.17
C ALA A 641 103.98 11.98 -27.13
N LEU A 642 103.94 10.64 -27.25
CA LEU A 642 105.15 9.82 -27.27
C LEU A 642 105.83 9.86 -28.64
N HIS A 643 106.92 10.60 -28.75
CA HIS A 643 107.77 10.63 -29.93
C HIS A 643 109.17 10.05 -29.63
N PRO A 644 109.74 9.24 -30.54
CA PRO A 644 111.15 8.84 -30.46
C PRO A 644 112.05 10.03 -30.80
N GLN A 645 113.33 9.91 -30.44
CA GLN A 645 114.38 10.80 -30.92
C GLN A 645 114.81 10.41 -32.35
N ASP A 646 115.67 11.23 -32.94
CA ASP A 646 116.37 10.87 -34.17
C ASP A 646 117.24 9.62 -33.99
N PHE A 647 117.53 8.95 -35.11
CA PHE A 647 118.34 7.74 -35.13
C PHE A 647 119.81 8.04 -34.85
N ASP A 648 120.40 7.38 -33.84
CA ASP A 648 121.85 7.27 -33.69
C ASP A 648 122.25 5.78 -33.87
N PRO A 649 123.26 5.45 -34.71
CA PRO A 649 123.72 4.07 -34.92
C PRO A 649 124.27 3.35 -33.68
N ASN A 650 124.61 4.08 -32.62
CA ASN A 650 125.07 3.50 -31.36
C ASN A 650 123.93 3.21 -30.38
N ASP A 651 122.82 3.96 -30.46
CA ASP A 651 121.72 3.95 -29.48
C ASP A 651 120.37 3.61 -30.13
N HIS A 652 120.17 2.32 -30.44
CA HIS A 652 118.95 1.80 -31.09
C HIS A 652 117.66 1.87 -30.27
N TRP A 653 117.70 2.32 -29.00
CA TRP A 653 116.55 2.39 -28.11
C TRP A 653 116.26 3.84 -27.68
N THR A 654 115.03 4.30 -27.86
CA THR A 654 114.52 5.52 -27.19
C THR A 654 113.43 5.17 -26.19
N PHE A 655 113.49 5.78 -25.01
CA PHE A 655 112.39 5.81 -24.06
C PHE A 655 111.79 7.22 -24.04
N ALA A 656 110.48 7.33 -24.11
CA ALA A 656 109.75 8.60 -24.04
C ALA A 656 108.70 8.57 -22.92
N ALA A 657 108.43 9.74 -22.34
CA ALA A 657 107.34 9.95 -21.40
C ALA A 657 106.41 11.03 -21.96
N GLY A 658 105.11 10.75 -21.94
CA GLY A 658 104.06 11.65 -22.44
C GLY A 658 103.08 12.00 -21.33
N TYR A 659 102.47 13.19 -21.42
CA TYR A 659 101.41 13.64 -20.52
C TYR A 659 100.23 14.13 -21.36
N GLY A 660 99.03 13.71 -20.98
CA GLY A 660 97.79 14.07 -21.66
C GLY A 660 96.73 14.51 -20.67
N ASN A 661 95.94 15.51 -21.05
CA ASN A 661 94.74 15.93 -20.31
C ASN A 661 93.55 15.97 -21.27
N TYR A 662 92.39 15.53 -20.80
CA TYR A 662 91.13 15.70 -21.51
C TYR A 662 89.99 15.95 -20.52
N ARG A 663 89.32 17.11 -20.68
CA ARG A 663 88.17 17.57 -19.88
C ARG A 663 88.36 17.39 -18.36
N GLY A 664 89.56 17.73 -17.87
CA GLY A 664 89.89 17.73 -16.44
C GLY A 664 90.45 16.42 -15.88
N SER A 665 90.46 15.33 -16.65
CA SER A 665 91.23 14.13 -16.31
C SER A 665 92.62 14.18 -16.95
N SER A 666 93.62 13.65 -16.25
CA SER A 666 95.01 13.58 -16.72
C SER A 666 95.53 12.15 -16.65
N ALA A 667 96.42 11.81 -17.58
CA ALA A 667 97.16 10.55 -17.59
C ALA A 667 98.60 10.78 -18.04
N MET A 668 99.48 9.85 -17.66
CA MET A 668 100.83 9.77 -18.20
C MET A 668 100.92 8.58 -19.15
N ALA A 669 101.93 8.57 -20.00
CA ALA A 669 102.28 7.42 -20.82
C ALA A 669 103.79 7.24 -20.86
N LEU A 670 104.21 5.98 -20.99
CA LEU A 670 105.61 5.60 -21.22
C LEU A 670 105.67 4.80 -22.51
N GLY A 671 106.64 5.13 -23.36
CA GLY A 671 106.88 4.46 -24.64
C GLY A 671 108.32 3.97 -24.75
N ALA A 672 108.49 2.75 -25.26
CA ALA A 672 109.77 2.23 -25.71
C ALA A 672 109.76 2.12 -27.24
N PHE A 673 110.81 2.62 -27.86
CA PHE A 673 110.97 2.67 -29.31
C PHE A 673 112.27 1.97 -29.69
N TYR A 674 112.19 1.00 -30.59
CA TYR A 674 113.37 0.28 -31.09
C TYR A 674 113.56 0.59 -32.57
N ARG A 675 114.76 1.08 -32.91
CA ARG A 675 115.07 1.64 -34.24
C ARG A 675 116.35 1.00 -34.79
N PRO A 676 116.27 -0.22 -35.36
CA PRO A 676 117.44 -0.99 -35.79
C PRO A 676 118.16 -0.45 -37.03
N ASN A 677 117.62 0.58 -37.70
CA ASN A 677 118.28 1.34 -38.76
C ASN A 677 117.51 2.64 -39.05
N ASN A 678 118.08 3.53 -39.87
CA ASN A 678 117.46 4.81 -40.22
C ASN A 678 116.09 4.72 -40.95
N LYS A 679 115.65 3.52 -41.38
CA LYS A 679 114.39 3.30 -42.13
C LYS A 679 113.28 2.59 -41.36
N ALA A 680 113.58 1.82 -40.31
CA ALA A 680 112.59 1.02 -39.58
C ALA A 680 112.51 1.43 -38.10
N LEU A 681 111.29 1.61 -37.61
CA LEU A 681 110.98 1.94 -36.22
C LEU A 681 109.86 1.03 -35.72
N TYR A 682 110.07 0.40 -34.58
CA TYR A 682 109.07 -0.33 -33.81
C TYR A 682 108.74 0.48 -32.56
N SER A 683 107.46 0.58 -32.21
CA SER A 683 106.99 1.31 -31.03
C SER A 683 106.08 0.44 -30.17
N VAL A 684 106.21 0.58 -28.86
CA VAL A 684 105.27 0.05 -27.87
C VAL A 684 105.08 1.09 -26.77
N GLY A 685 103.84 1.33 -26.37
CA GLY A 685 103.50 2.35 -25.39
C GLY A 685 102.35 1.95 -24.48
N ALA A 686 102.40 2.40 -23.23
CA ALA A 686 101.35 2.19 -22.25
C ALA A 686 100.99 3.51 -21.55
N SER A 687 99.69 3.79 -21.39
CA SER A 687 99.22 4.87 -20.51
C SER A 687 98.87 4.33 -19.14
N LEU A 688 99.31 5.07 -18.11
CA LEU A 688 99.25 4.70 -16.70
C LEU A 688 98.87 5.93 -15.85
N GLY A 689 98.47 5.71 -14.61
CA GLY A 689 98.09 6.76 -13.65
C GLY A 689 96.71 7.38 -13.89
N GLY A 690 96.19 7.30 -15.12
CA GLY A 690 94.85 7.78 -15.48
C GLY A 690 93.69 6.87 -15.05
N GLY A 691 93.89 5.83 -14.23
CA GLY A 691 92.82 4.93 -13.74
C GLY A 691 92.20 3.98 -14.77
N GLU A 692 92.37 4.23 -16.06
CA GLU A 692 92.22 3.24 -17.14
C GLU A 692 93.60 3.05 -17.78
N ASN A 693 94.05 1.81 -17.91
CA ASN A 693 95.32 1.53 -18.59
C ASN A 693 95.06 1.35 -20.10
N LEU A 694 95.85 2.02 -20.93
CA LEU A 694 95.81 1.87 -22.39
C LEU A 694 97.14 1.32 -22.89
N PHE A 695 97.11 0.63 -24.03
CA PHE A 695 98.28 0.05 -24.68
C PHE A 695 98.24 0.31 -26.18
N ASN A 696 99.38 0.63 -26.78
CA ASN A 696 99.56 0.68 -28.23
C ASN A 696 100.85 -0.02 -28.66
N MET A 697 100.88 -0.45 -29.91
CA MET A 697 102.05 -1.03 -30.57
C MET A 697 101.99 -0.65 -32.06
N GLY A 698 103.14 -0.35 -32.67
CA GLY A 698 103.19 0.15 -34.04
C GLY A 698 104.51 -0.14 -34.75
N VAL A 699 104.48 -0.01 -36.08
CA VAL A 699 105.65 -0.12 -36.95
C VAL A 699 105.59 1.02 -37.96
N SER A 700 106.69 1.76 -38.10
CA SER A 700 106.84 2.85 -39.07
C SER A 700 108.03 2.59 -39.99
N LEU A 701 107.82 2.80 -41.29
CA LEU A 701 108.81 2.53 -42.34
C LEU A 701 109.04 3.79 -43.19
N LYS A 702 110.31 4.16 -43.41
CA LYS A 702 110.73 5.34 -44.20
C LYS A 702 111.30 4.90 -45.54
N PHE A 703 110.67 5.38 -46.63
CA PHE A 703 111.06 5.04 -48.01
C PHE A 703 111.83 6.21 -48.66
N GLY A 704 112.89 5.89 -49.42
CA GLY A 704 113.75 6.88 -50.09
C GLY A 704 115.24 6.55 -50.02
N LYS A 705 116.06 7.41 -50.63
CA LYS A 705 117.52 7.45 -50.45
C LYS A 705 117.84 8.06 -49.07
N SER A 706 118.73 7.44 -48.32
CA SER A 706 119.29 8.00 -47.08
C SER A 706 120.41 8.99 -47.40
N GLU A 707 120.68 9.93 -46.49
CA GLU A 707 121.81 10.84 -46.62
C GLU A 707 123.16 10.11 -46.38
N PRO A 708 124.27 10.55 -46.99
CA PRO A 708 125.57 9.87 -46.89
C PRO A 708 126.13 9.73 -45.46
N TYR A 709 125.65 10.56 -44.54
CA TYR A 709 126.12 10.63 -43.15
C TYR A 709 125.10 10.10 -42.13
N ALA A 710 123.93 9.62 -42.57
CA ALA A 710 122.83 9.19 -41.71
C ALA A 710 123.14 7.97 -40.82
N ASP A 711 124.24 7.27 -41.11
CA ASP A 711 124.72 6.10 -40.37
C ASP A 711 126.05 6.39 -39.62
N TYR A 712 126.38 7.66 -39.38
CA TYR A 712 127.44 8.10 -38.46
C TYR A 712 126.84 8.69 -37.18
N SER A 713 127.25 8.19 -36.01
CA SER A 713 126.89 8.79 -34.72
C SER A 713 127.55 10.16 -34.52
N LYS A 714 126.99 11.00 -33.63
CA LYS A 714 127.55 12.34 -33.35
C LYS A 714 129.01 12.29 -32.89
N ALA A 715 129.38 11.28 -32.10
CA ALA A 715 130.77 11.06 -31.68
C ALA A 715 131.68 10.64 -32.86
N GLY A 716 131.15 9.87 -33.82
CA GLY A 716 131.85 9.53 -35.06
C GLY A 716 132.13 10.77 -35.92
N LEU A 717 131.14 11.66 -36.07
CA LEU A 717 131.30 12.93 -36.79
C LEU A 717 132.32 13.86 -36.12
N VAL A 718 132.27 14.00 -34.78
CA VAL A 718 133.28 14.77 -34.02
C VAL A 718 134.68 14.17 -34.19
N LYS A 719 134.81 12.84 -34.23
CA LYS A 719 136.10 12.20 -34.49
C LYS A 719 136.63 12.51 -35.90
N VAL A 720 135.78 12.45 -36.93
CA VAL A 720 136.18 12.83 -38.30
C VAL A 720 136.62 14.29 -38.39
N ILE A 721 135.99 15.19 -37.64
CA ILE A 721 136.40 16.61 -37.54
C ILE A 721 137.77 16.73 -36.85
N ASN A 722 137.99 16.06 -35.72
CA ASN A 722 139.28 16.09 -35.01
C ASN A 722 140.43 15.48 -35.85
N ASP A 723 140.16 14.39 -36.58
CA ASP A 723 141.12 13.75 -37.50
C ASP A 723 141.40 14.62 -38.75
N GLN A 724 140.49 15.54 -39.12
CA GLN A 724 140.73 16.59 -40.12
C GLN A 724 141.57 17.75 -39.55
N ASP A 725 141.26 18.22 -38.34
CA ASP A 725 141.99 19.31 -37.68
C ASP A 725 143.47 18.95 -37.44
N ALA A 726 143.74 17.69 -37.07
CA ALA A 726 145.08 17.14 -36.98
C ALA A 726 145.84 17.14 -38.32
N LYS A 727 145.14 16.88 -39.45
CA LYS A 727 145.74 16.92 -40.80
C LYS A 727 146.04 18.33 -41.29
N ILE A 728 145.28 19.34 -40.87
CA ILE A 728 145.54 20.73 -41.22
C ILE A 728 146.87 21.18 -40.58
N LYS A 729 147.13 20.84 -39.32
CA LYS A 729 148.44 21.09 -38.68
C LYS A 729 149.62 20.45 -39.40
N GLU A 730 149.46 19.22 -39.89
CA GLU A 730 150.51 18.52 -40.67
C GLU A 730 150.79 19.21 -42.03
N GLN A 731 149.86 20.01 -42.54
CA GLN A 731 150.04 20.81 -43.77
C GLN A 731 150.75 22.14 -43.48
N ASP A 732 150.45 22.82 -42.37
CA ASP A 732 151.13 24.08 -41.98
C ASP A 732 152.64 23.87 -41.77
N GLU A 733 153.04 22.79 -41.10
CA GLU A 733 154.47 22.46 -40.91
C GLU A 733 155.21 22.26 -42.24
N LYS A 734 154.55 21.67 -43.24
CA LYS A 734 155.10 21.48 -44.60
C LYS A 734 155.17 22.79 -45.40
N ILE A 735 154.29 23.74 -45.16
CA ILE A 735 154.33 25.08 -45.78
C ILE A 735 155.53 25.87 -45.26
N ASN A 736 155.74 25.89 -43.94
CA ASN A 736 156.90 26.56 -43.33
C ASN A 736 158.23 25.99 -43.84
N ALA A 737 158.35 24.66 -43.96
CA ALA A 737 159.53 24.00 -44.50
C ALA A 737 159.82 24.35 -45.99
N MET A 738 158.80 24.69 -46.78
CA MET A 738 158.98 25.19 -48.16
C MET A 738 159.42 26.66 -48.19
N GLN A 739 158.94 27.51 -47.28
CA GLN A 739 159.38 28.91 -47.20
C GLN A 739 160.89 29.01 -46.89
N GLU A 740 161.40 28.20 -45.97
CA GLU A 740 162.83 28.18 -45.62
C GLU A 740 163.74 27.76 -46.80
N GLN A 741 163.23 26.95 -47.74
CA GLN A 741 163.95 26.60 -48.97
C GLN A 741 163.92 27.73 -50.02
N ILE A 742 162.88 28.57 -50.02
CA ILE A 742 162.78 29.73 -50.92
C ILE A 742 163.75 30.84 -50.48
N GLU A 743 163.85 31.14 -49.18
CA GLU A 743 164.84 32.12 -48.67
C GLU A 743 166.29 31.70 -48.99
N LYS A 744 166.62 30.42 -48.84
CA LYS A 744 167.94 29.87 -49.19
C LYS A 744 168.24 29.89 -50.71
N MET A 745 167.23 30.02 -51.57
CA MET A 745 167.44 30.33 -53.00
C MET A 745 167.63 31.82 -53.28
N MET A 746 166.95 32.70 -52.54
CA MET A 746 167.08 34.17 -52.68
C MET A 746 168.48 34.68 -52.33
N ALA A 747 169.14 34.07 -51.34
CA ALA A 747 170.51 34.43 -50.92
C ALA A 747 171.62 34.14 -51.96
N LYS A 748 171.27 33.69 -53.18
CA LYS A 748 172.22 33.32 -54.24
C LYS A 748 172.45 34.43 -55.29
N LEU A 749 171.89 35.63 -55.10
CA LEU A 749 171.92 36.74 -56.04
C LEU A 749 172.12 38.11 -55.36
N ASN A 750 173.19 38.81 -55.79
CA ASN A 750 173.51 40.24 -55.68
C ASN A 750 174.45 40.73 -54.56
N LEU A 751 175.54 41.36 -55.05
CA LEU A 751 176.40 42.41 -54.45
C LEU A 751 177.12 42.08 -53.13
#